data_AF-A0A8R2B6I7-F1
#
_entry.id   AF-A0A8R2B6I7-F1
#
_cell.length_a   1.000
_cell.length_b   1.000
_cell.length_c   1.000
_cell.angle_alpha   90.00
_cell.angle_beta   90.00
_cell.angle_gamma   90.00
#
_symmetry.space_group_name_H-M   'P 1'
#
loop_
_entity.id
_entity.type
_entity.pdbx_description
1 polymer ?
#
loop_
_entity_poly.entity_id
_entity_poly.type
_entity_poly.pdbx_seq_one_letter_code
_entity_poly.pdbx_strand_id
1 'polypeptide(L)'
;MMYGRYTKELGDYVKATQQNISTPVIHGAANEEFSKYGGKISSTLEVVWRHSFAKLSEDWVFLTLLGLVMAVLSFAMDYGIDFTNEGRIWLFKDMAFNQYLQYIAWVLLPVSLITFAAGFVHLVAPQSIGSGIPEMKTILRGVALKEFLTLRTLIAKVVGVTATLGSGLPLGKEGPFVHIASITATLLTKVITSFKGIYENESRNTEMLAAACAVGVASCFGAPIGGVLFSIEVTTVYFAVRNYWRGFFSAVCSATVFRLLAVWFNKAETVKAFFPTHFTMEYPFDPQELTVFALLGVVCGIIGAGYVWAHRQYVLFMRQSKSMNSFLQKNRFLYPSLITFLTLTITFPLGTGKYIAGELNVHDQLTGLFSNFTWTKNEFTIEEAEMMNHWRTENTNVFICLSAYIAYNFVFSIIASTIPIPSGSFIPVFKTGAAFGRIVGELMHLWFPSGVRHGKFITPIIPGGYAVVGAAAFAGAVTHSISVSVIAFEMTGQITHIVPVMIAVLISNAVAVLLQPSLYDSIILIKNLPYLPDLLPSISGIYSVYVEDFMVRDVKYIWYNMSYRDLKKVLRENKVLRVFPLVDKPDSMILLGSVPRVELIKLIDRQVGKERRMQVVAKWQKEAQERLDEVERRRRENKERRPSRFEVTPAPDNLQRKHSISSQSLSTNPMIKVQCSSSLKGHPKKSILKKTNSFTLHNLTPMMTPSATPYSTITGAESRIRLAFEAIFHKSATLRDANPEQQSLTDITDKDRCSSQIIQVSKKVQLPKERVIDMSPEEQSEWEQTEMDKILDFGSCHIDPAPFQLVERTSLLKVHSVFSLVGVNHAYVTAIGRLVGVVGLKELRKAIEDTNSGTKLGHHKTSGFRSAAMESLLSNRQMDDDFGV
;
A
#
# COMPACT_ATOMS: atom_id res chain seq x y z
N MET A 1 15.22 25.24 19.72
CA MET A 1 16.10 24.39 20.55
C MET A 1 15.24 23.53 21.47
N MET A 2 15.35 22.21 21.39
CA MET A 2 15.29 21.24 22.50
C MET A 2 15.55 19.85 21.89
N TYR A 3 16.83 19.54 21.67
CA TYR A 3 17.28 18.19 21.38
C TYR A 3 17.25 17.41 22.71
N GLY A 4 16.31 16.46 22.83
CA GLY A 4 16.34 15.48 23.90
C GLY A 4 17.52 14.54 23.70
N ARG A 5 18.40 14.44 24.71
CA ARG A 5 19.51 13.47 24.73
C ARG A 5 18.91 12.06 24.74
N TYR A 6 19.17 11.29 23.68
CA TYR A 6 18.95 9.85 23.66
C TYR A 6 19.85 9.19 24.71
N THR A 7 19.26 8.71 25.80
CA THR A 7 19.98 7.96 26.83
C THR A 7 20.18 6.51 26.36
N LYS A 8 21.41 6.01 26.53
CA LYS A 8 21.84 4.63 26.23
C LYS A 8 20.90 3.58 26.86
N GLU A 9 20.34 3.90 28.01
CA GLU A 9 19.43 3.07 28.79
C GLU A 9 18.13 2.70 28.05
N LEU A 10 17.58 3.59 27.22
CA LEU A 10 16.38 3.29 26.43
C LEU A 10 16.69 2.33 25.27
N GLY A 11 17.89 2.45 24.69
CA GLY A 11 18.38 1.53 23.67
C GLY A 11 18.67 0.13 24.23
N ASP A 12 19.20 0.07 25.46
CA ASP A 12 19.45 -1.19 26.16
C ASP A 12 18.14 -1.83 26.67
N TYR A 13 17.15 -1.02 27.08
CA TYR A 13 15.80 -1.49 27.38
C TYR A 13 15.11 -2.11 26.16
N VAL A 14 15.17 -1.45 24.99
CA VAL A 14 14.60 -1.96 23.72
C VAL A 14 15.31 -3.24 23.27
N LYS A 15 16.64 -3.33 23.42
CA LYS A 15 17.40 -4.57 23.15
C LYS A 15 17.04 -5.71 24.11
N ALA A 16 16.83 -5.41 25.38
CA ALA A 16 16.38 -6.39 26.37
C ALA A 16 14.93 -6.85 26.10
N THR A 17 14.05 -5.95 25.62
CA THR A 17 12.68 -6.34 25.21
C THR A 17 12.72 -7.21 23.94
N GLN A 18 13.57 -6.90 22.97
CA GLN A 18 13.75 -7.73 21.76
C GLN A 18 14.34 -9.11 22.08
N GLN A 19 15.24 -9.22 23.08
CA GLN A 19 15.75 -10.51 23.54
C GLN A 19 14.69 -11.33 24.28
N ASN A 20 13.82 -10.72 25.08
CA ASN A 20 12.72 -11.44 25.74
C ASN A 20 11.64 -11.94 24.76
N ILE A 21 11.45 -11.26 23.62
CA ILE A 21 10.56 -11.68 22.53
C ILE A 21 11.08 -12.95 21.79
N SER A 22 12.37 -13.29 21.93
CA SER A 22 12.97 -14.46 21.26
C SER A 22 12.78 -15.80 21.98
N THR A 23 11.92 -15.86 23.01
CA THR A 23 11.47 -17.13 23.58
C THR A 23 10.26 -17.65 22.80
N PRO A 24 10.33 -18.84 22.15
CA PRO A 24 9.22 -19.37 21.37
C PRO A 24 8.20 -20.01 22.31
N VAL A 25 7.32 -19.21 22.90
CA VAL A 25 6.17 -19.73 23.65
C VAL A 25 5.00 -19.87 22.69
N ILE A 26 4.80 -21.12 22.25
CA ILE A 26 3.55 -21.69 21.74
C ILE A 26 3.07 -21.09 20.40
N HIS A 27 3.71 -21.49 19.30
CA HIS A 27 3.11 -21.48 17.95
C HIS A 27 3.35 -22.81 17.19
N GLY A 28 3.63 -23.89 17.94
CA GLY A 28 3.96 -25.20 17.35
C GLY A 28 2.77 -25.94 16.71
N ALA A 29 1.52 -25.60 17.02
CA ALA A 29 0.38 -26.39 16.56
C ALA A 29 -0.24 -25.92 15.23
N ALA A 30 -0.08 -24.65 14.84
CA ALA A 30 -0.68 -24.11 13.61
C ALA A 30 0.26 -24.21 12.39
N ASN A 31 1.57 -24.30 12.60
CA ASN A 31 2.55 -24.45 11.51
C ASN A 31 2.70 -25.90 11.01
N GLU A 32 2.30 -26.90 11.80
CA GLU A 32 2.33 -28.30 11.35
C GLU A 32 1.27 -28.63 10.29
N GLU A 33 0.19 -27.85 10.19
CA GLU A 33 -0.86 -28.08 9.18
C GLU A 33 -0.51 -27.47 7.80
N PHE A 34 0.27 -26.38 7.73
CA PHE A 34 0.72 -25.79 6.46
C PHE A 34 2.02 -26.41 5.91
N SER A 35 2.83 -27.06 6.76
CA SER A 35 4.10 -27.69 6.33
C SER A 35 3.93 -28.95 5.47
N LYS A 36 2.72 -29.52 5.36
CA LYS A 36 2.49 -30.75 4.59
C LYS A 36 2.35 -30.56 3.07
N TYR A 37 2.29 -29.31 2.58
CA TYR A 37 2.12 -29.01 1.16
C TYR A 37 3.23 -28.16 0.53
N GLY A 38 4.37 -27.98 1.21
CA GLY A 38 5.56 -27.34 0.64
C GLY A 38 6.51 -28.38 0.04
N GLY A 39 6.53 -28.51 -1.29
CA GLY A 39 7.43 -29.45 -1.98
C GLY A 39 8.92 -29.20 -1.67
N LYS A 40 9.76 -30.21 -1.92
CA LYS A 40 11.23 -30.23 -1.70
C LYS A 40 12.01 -29.01 -2.25
N ILE A 41 11.41 -28.21 -3.14
CA ILE A 41 11.97 -26.98 -3.73
C ILE A 41 11.91 -25.81 -2.74
N SER A 42 10.90 -25.75 -1.87
CA SER A 42 10.74 -24.66 -0.88
C SER A 42 11.83 -24.74 0.20
N SER A 43 12.13 -25.94 0.68
CA SER A 43 13.11 -26.12 1.76
C SER A 43 14.55 -25.91 1.28
N THR A 44 14.88 -26.26 0.04
CA THR A 44 16.21 -25.99 -0.54
C THR A 44 16.40 -24.50 -0.81
N LEU A 45 15.37 -23.81 -1.31
CA LEU A 45 15.40 -22.36 -1.50
C LEU A 45 15.55 -21.62 -0.17
N GLU A 46 14.87 -22.08 0.89
CA GLU A 46 14.95 -21.50 2.23
C GLU A 46 16.33 -21.67 2.87
N VAL A 47 16.99 -22.81 2.63
CA VAL A 47 18.37 -23.08 3.10
C VAL A 47 19.39 -22.21 2.35
N VAL A 48 19.28 -22.11 1.02
CA VAL A 48 20.14 -21.21 0.22
C VAL A 48 19.90 -19.75 0.63
N TRP A 49 18.65 -19.38 0.90
CA TRP A 49 18.28 -18.05 1.35
C TRP A 49 18.90 -17.71 2.71
N ARG A 50 18.84 -18.63 3.69
CA ARG A 50 19.46 -18.43 5.01
C ARG A 50 20.99 -18.41 4.95
N HIS A 51 21.63 -19.22 4.10
CA HIS A 51 23.09 -19.32 4.07
C HIS A 51 23.78 -18.21 3.27
N SER A 52 23.19 -17.73 2.17
CA SER A 52 23.82 -16.68 1.33
C SER A 52 23.42 -15.26 1.72
N PHE A 53 22.18 -15.05 2.18
CA PHE A 53 21.60 -13.70 2.34
C PHE A 53 21.46 -13.22 3.79
N ALA A 54 21.76 -14.04 4.80
CA ALA A 54 21.72 -13.60 6.21
C ALA A 54 22.78 -12.54 6.56
N LYS A 55 23.80 -12.34 5.71
CA LYS A 55 24.89 -11.37 5.90
C LYS A 55 24.66 -10.03 5.18
N LEU A 56 23.83 -9.99 4.13
CA LEU A 56 23.35 -8.75 3.52
C LEU A 56 22.05 -8.34 4.21
N SER A 57 21.91 -7.06 4.56
CA SER A 57 20.62 -6.53 5.04
C SER A 57 19.52 -6.82 4.02
N GLU A 58 18.43 -7.46 4.49
CA GLU A 58 17.32 -8.01 3.69
C GLU A 58 16.73 -7.00 2.69
N ASP A 59 16.70 -5.73 3.08
CA ASP A 59 16.21 -4.62 2.25
C ASP A 59 17.00 -4.47 0.95
N TRP A 60 18.32 -4.68 0.93
CA TRP A 60 19.13 -4.50 -0.28
C TRP A 60 18.93 -5.64 -1.27
N VAL A 61 18.71 -6.86 -0.77
CA VAL A 61 18.38 -8.01 -1.62
C VAL A 61 17.02 -7.79 -2.28
N PHE A 62 16.04 -7.30 -1.51
CA PHE A 62 14.74 -6.90 -2.05
C PHE A 62 14.88 -5.85 -3.16
N LEU A 63 15.69 -4.81 -2.93
CA LEU A 63 15.92 -3.74 -3.91
C LEU A 63 16.64 -4.23 -5.17
N THR A 64 17.61 -5.12 -5.06
CA THR A 64 18.26 -5.74 -6.24
C THR A 64 17.26 -6.56 -7.04
N LEU A 65 16.46 -7.40 -6.36
CA LEU A 65 15.46 -8.23 -7.01
C LEU A 65 14.38 -7.39 -7.70
N LEU A 66 13.93 -6.32 -7.04
CA LEU A 66 13.00 -5.35 -7.64
C LEU A 66 13.59 -4.75 -8.93
N GLY A 67 14.83 -4.28 -8.90
CA GLY A 67 15.50 -3.69 -10.06
C GLY A 67 15.62 -4.66 -11.23
N LEU A 68 15.98 -5.92 -10.95
CA LEU A 68 16.11 -6.99 -11.95
C LEU A 68 14.77 -7.34 -12.59
N VAL A 69 13.72 -7.55 -11.77
CA VAL A 69 12.37 -7.85 -12.28
C VAL A 69 11.85 -6.71 -13.14
N MET A 70 12.06 -5.45 -12.71
CA MET A 70 11.62 -4.29 -13.48
C MET A 70 12.37 -4.13 -14.80
N ALA A 71 13.66 -4.45 -14.85
CA ALA A 71 14.43 -4.42 -16.09
C ALA A 71 13.91 -5.45 -17.11
N VAL A 72 13.64 -6.68 -16.66
CA VAL A 72 13.06 -7.73 -17.51
C VAL A 72 11.67 -7.35 -18.00
N LEU A 73 10.82 -6.77 -17.13
CA LEU A 73 9.50 -6.28 -17.52
C LEU A 73 9.56 -5.14 -18.53
N SER A 74 10.49 -4.19 -18.39
CA SER A 74 10.69 -3.12 -19.39
C SER A 74 11.15 -3.69 -20.71
N PHE A 75 12.15 -4.56 -20.70
CA PHE A 75 12.68 -5.17 -21.92
C PHE A 75 11.60 -5.97 -22.66
N ALA A 76 10.82 -6.78 -21.95
CA ALA A 76 9.72 -7.55 -22.55
C ALA A 76 8.61 -6.67 -23.13
N MET A 77 8.26 -5.57 -22.46
CA MET A 77 7.27 -4.62 -22.98
C MET A 77 7.79 -3.88 -24.21
N ASP A 78 9.04 -3.42 -24.19
CA ASP A 78 9.65 -2.70 -25.32
C ASP A 78 9.74 -3.61 -26.54
N TYR A 79 10.20 -4.85 -26.37
CA TYR A 79 10.19 -5.85 -27.44
C TYR A 79 8.79 -6.09 -28.03
N GLY A 80 7.75 -6.13 -27.19
CA GLY A 80 6.37 -6.27 -27.66
C GLY A 80 5.84 -5.03 -28.40
N ILE A 81 6.25 -3.83 -27.98
CA ILE A 81 5.90 -2.57 -28.65
C ILE A 81 6.59 -2.51 -30.02
N ASP A 82 7.89 -2.82 -30.07
CA ASP A 82 8.66 -2.81 -31.31
C ASP A 82 8.10 -3.84 -32.31
N PHE A 83 7.82 -5.07 -31.85
CA PHE A 83 7.22 -6.10 -32.70
C PHE A 83 5.88 -5.68 -33.32
N THR A 84 5.00 -5.07 -32.53
CA THR A 84 3.68 -4.64 -33.03
C THR A 84 3.78 -3.44 -33.98
N ASN A 85 4.73 -2.53 -33.71
CA ASN A 85 4.93 -1.35 -34.52
C ASN A 85 5.69 -1.64 -35.83
N GLU A 86 6.69 -2.53 -35.81
CA GLU A 86 7.32 -3.07 -37.01
C GLU A 86 6.30 -3.84 -37.85
N GLY A 87 5.45 -4.66 -37.23
CA GLY A 87 4.36 -5.34 -37.93
C GLY A 87 3.38 -4.38 -38.62
N ARG A 88 3.08 -3.23 -37.99
CA ARG A 88 2.27 -2.15 -38.57
C ARG A 88 2.93 -1.54 -39.81
N ILE A 89 4.22 -1.20 -39.72
CA ILE A 89 4.97 -0.61 -40.86
C ILE A 89 5.14 -1.64 -41.97
N TRP A 90 5.46 -2.88 -41.64
CA TRP A 90 5.57 -3.98 -42.59
C TRP A 90 4.28 -4.17 -43.37
N LEU A 91 3.12 -4.22 -42.69
CA LEU A 91 1.81 -4.36 -43.34
C LEU A 91 1.50 -3.17 -44.26
N PHE A 92 1.88 -1.95 -43.87
CA PHE A 92 1.72 -0.76 -44.70
C PHE A 92 2.57 -0.81 -45.97
N LYS A 93 3.82 -1.30 -45.87
CA LYS A 93 4.76 -1.42 -47.00
C LYS A 93 4.38 -2.56 -47.95
N ASP A 94 3.94 -3.71 -47.42
CA ASP A 94 3.53 -4.87 -48.24
C ASP A 94 2.30 -4.57 -49.09
N MET A 95 1.35 -3.81 -48.55
CA MET A 95 0.10 -3.44 -49.24
C MET A 95 0.25 -2.30 -50.25
N ALA A 96 1.47 -1.99 -50.71
CA ALA A 96 1.76 -0.81 -51.54
C ALA A 96 1.17 -0.81 -52.95
N PHE A 97 0.56 -1.92 -53.38
CA PHE A 97 -0.06 -2.02 -54.70
C PHE A 97 -1.37 -1.21 -54.83
N ASN A 98 -2.08 -0.93 -53.72
CA ASN A 98 -3.33 -0.16 -53.76
C ASN A 98 -3.43 0.79 -52.56
N GLN A 99 -3.56 2.09 -52.85
CA GLN A 99 -3.65 3.16 -51.86
C GLN A 99 -4.83 2.99 -50.87
N TYR A 100 -5.97 2.45 -51.32
CA TYR A 100 -7.10 2.18 -50.43
C TYR A 100 -6.78 1.07 -49.43
N LEU A 101 -6.05 0.06 -49.86
CA LEU A 101 -5.67 -1.06 -49.02
C LEU A 101 -4.55 -0.68 -48.04
N GLN A 102 -3.61 0.17 -48.47
CA GLN A 102 -2.63 0.80 -47.56
C GLN A 102 -3.31 1.63 -46.48
N TYR A 103 -4.34 2.41 -46.83
CA TYR A 103 -5.10 3.18 -45.85
C TYR A 103 -5.83 2.28 -44.85
N ILE A 104 -6.49 1.22 -45.34
CA ILE A 104 -7.16 0.24 -44.48
C ILE A 104 -6.13 -0.43 -43.56
N ALA A 105 -4.97 -0.86 -44.08
CA ALA A 105 -3.89 -1.45 -43.28
C ALA A 105 -3.38 -0.51 -42.19
N TRP A 106 -3.19 0.77 -42.52
CA TRP A 106 -2.72 1.81 -41.59
C TRP A 106 -3.67 2.05 -40.43
N VAL A 107 -4.99 1.98 -40.69
CA VAL A 107 -6.03 2.29 -39.72
C VAL A 107 -6.47 1.06 -38.92
N LEU A 108 -6.66 -0.08 -39.59
CA LEU A 108 -7.30 -1.27 -39.02
C LEU A 108 -6.50 -1.85 -37.84
N LEU A 109 -5.20 -2.04 -38.01
CA LEU A 109 -4.36 -2.68 -37.00
C LEU A 109 -4.31 -1.83 -35.71
N PRO A 110 -3.97 -0.53 -35.73
CA PRO A 110 -3.96 0.28 -34.51
C PRO A 110 -5.33 0.47 -33.85
N VAL A 111 -6.41 0.63 -34.63
CA VAL A 111 -7.77 0.71 -34.07
C VAL A 111 -8.14 -0.59 -33.37
N SER A 112 -7.77 -1.75 -33.95
CA SER A 112 -8.00 -3.05 -33.32
C SER A 112 -7.21 -3.19 -32.00
N LEU A 113 -5.94 -2.77 -31.97
CA LEU A 113 -5.10 -2.81 -30.77
C LEU A 113 -5.64 -1.93 -29.65
N ILE A 114 -6.09 -0.71 -29.96
CA ILE A 114 -6.65 0.20 -28.95
C ILE A 114 -8.00 -0.29 -28.44
N THR A 115 -8.83 -0.83 -29.32
CA THR A 115 -10.12 -1.43 -28.92
C THR A 115 -9.89 -2.64 -28.01
N PHE A 116 -8.89 -3.47 -28.34
CA PHE A 116 -8.45 -4.58 -27.49
C PHE A 116 -7.91 -4.09 -26.14
N ALA A 117 -7.04 -3.08 -26.11
CA ALA A 117 -6.49 -2.52 -24.88
C ALA A 117 -7.58 -1.96 -23.96
N ALA A 118 -8.50 -1.17 -24.51
CA ALA A 118 -9.64 -0.64 -23.77
C ALA A 118 -10.55 -1.75 -23.25
N GLY A 119 -10.85 -2.76 -24.07
CA GLY A 119 -11.61 -3.95 -23.70
C GLY A 119 -10.97 -4.72 -22.54
N PHE A 120 -9.70 -5.09 -22.67
CA PHE A 120 -8.96 -5.88 -21.71
C PHE A 120 -8.83 -5.17 -20.36
N VAL A 121 -8.49 -3.88 -20.36
CA VAL A 121 -8.34 -3.09 -19.14
C VAL A 121 -9.67 -2.96 -18.41
N HIS A 122 -10.77 -2.73 -19.13
CA HIS A 122 -12.09 -2.63 -18.51
C HIS A 122 -12.60 -3.96 -17.94
N LEU A 123 -12.29 -5.09 -18.59
CA LEU A 123 -12.73 -6.41 -18.15
C LEU A 123 -11.91 -6.93 -16.96
N VAL A 124 -10.59 -6.73 -16.96
CA VAL A 124 -9.70 -7.29 -15.93
C VAL A 124 -9.60 -6.39 -14.71
N ALA A 125 -9.30 -5.11 -14.89
CA ALA A 125 -9.10 -4.17 -13.79
C ALA A 125 -9.26 -2.70 -14.24
N PRO A 126 -10.44 -2.07 -14.04
CA PRO A 126 -10.69 -0.70 -14.48
C PRO A 126 -9.81 0.34 -13.76
N GLN A 127 -9.21 -0.03 -12.63
CA GLN A 127 -8.25 0.80 -11.90
C GLN A 127 -6.92 1.01 -12.64
N SER A 128 -6.66 0.23 -13.70
CA SER A 128 -5.43 0.35 -14.50
C SER A 128 -5.43 1.59 -15.43
N ILE A 129 -6.59 2.21 -15.66
CA ILE A 129 -6.77 3.32 -16.62
C ILE A 129 -5.92 4.55 -16.25
N GLY A 130 -5.26 5.13 -17.25
CA GLY A 130 -4.43 6.33 -17.14
C GLY A 130 -3.02 6.07 -16.59
N SER A 131 -2.34 7.17 -16.28
CA SER A 131 -0.92 7.19 -15.90
C SER A 131 -0.63 6.38 -14.63
N GLY A 132 -1.23 6.73 -13.49
CA GLY A 132 -0.92 6.11 -12.20
C GLY A 132 0.04 6.91 -11.31
N ILE A 133 0.76 7.91 -11.87
CA ILE A 133 1.57 8.85 -11.07
C ILE A 133 0.70 9.67 -10.10
N PRO A 134 -0.42 10.29 -10.52
CA PRO A 134 -1.32 11.02 -9.63
C PRO A 134 -1.78 10.20 -8.42
N GLU A 135 -2.17 8.95 -8.66
CA GLU A 135 -2.60 8.00 -7.64
C GLU A 135 -1.45 7.62 -6.70
N MET A 136 -0.24 7.40 -7.26
CA MET A 136 0.94 7.11 -6.45
C MET A 136 1.32 8.27 -5.54
N LYS A 137 1.24 9.51 -6.04
CA LYS A 137 1.42 10.74 -5.24
C LYS A 137 0.44 10.78 -4.06
N THR A 138 -0.81 10.33 -4.24
CA THR A 138 -1.78 10.24 -3.13
C THR A 138 -1.50 9.10 -2.15
N ILE A 139 -1.00 7.95 -2.62
CA ILE A 139 -0.63 6.81 -1.78
C ILE A 139 0.58 7.16 -0.90
N LEU A 140 1.61 7.78 -1.48
CA LEU A 140 2.82 8.18 -0.74
C LEU A 140 2.55 9.30 0.28
N ARG A 141 1.46 10.05 0.12
CA ARG A 141 0.95 11.01 1.13
C ARG A 141 0.12 10.36 2.24
N GLY A 142 -0.03 9.03 2.25
CA GLY A 142 -0.68 8.27 3.31
C GLY A 142 -2.10 7.79 3.01
N VAL A 143 -2.65 8.09 1.83
CA VAL A 143 -4.01 7.63 1.47
C VAL A 143 -3.98 6.35 0.67
N ALA A 144 -4.28 5.23 1.34
CA ALA A 144 -4.37 3.92 0.70
C ALA A 144 -5.61 3.81 -0.21
N LEU A 145 -5.39 3.70 -1.52
CA LEU A 145 -6.41 3.39 -2.51
C LEU A 145 -6.69 1.87 -2.54
N LYS A 146 -7.96 1.48 -2.40
CA LYS A 146 -8.36 0.07 -2.42
C LYS A 146 -8.16 -0.52 -3.82
N GLU A 147 -7.66 -1.76 -3.87
CA GLU A 147 -7.52 -2.57 -5.10
C GLU A 147 -6.62 -1.99 -6.21
N PHE A 148 -5.90 -0.90 -5.92
CA PHE A 148 -4.99 -0.27 -6.89
C PHE A 148 -3.67 -1.05 -7.06
N LEU A 149 -3.14 -1.60 -5.96
CA LEU A 149 -1.85 -2.31 -5.92
C LEU A 149 -2.03 -3.85 -5.97
N THR A 150 -2.72 -4.38 -6.98
CA THR A 150 -3.03 -5.82 -7.09
C THR A 150 -2.33 -6.50 -8.27
N LEU A 151 -2.20 -7.84 -8.24
CA LEU A 151 -1.64 -8.59 -9.38
C LEU A 151 -2.51 -8.47 -10.64
N ARG A 152 -3.85 -8.39 -10.47
CA ARG A 152 -4.79 -8.21 -11.59
C ARG A 152 -4.55 -6.89 -12.31
N THR A 153 -4.31 -5.81 -11.57
CA THR A 153 -3.96 -4.51 -12.16
C THR A 153 -2.61 -4.53 -12.87
N LEU A 154 -1.62 -5.31 -12.38
CA LEU A 154 -0.33 -5.46 -13.06
C LEU A 154 -0.49 -6.03 -14.47
N ILE A 155 -1.18 -7.18 -14.58
CA ILE A 155 -1.38 -7.88 -15.86
C ILE A 155 -2.19 -7.00 -16.82
N ALA A 156 -3.27 -6.37 -16.32
CA ALA A 156 -4.09 -5.45 -17.10
C ALA A 156 -3.26 -4.27 -17.65
N LYS A 157 -2.33 -3.73 -16.84
CA LYS A 157 -1.55 -2.55 -17.20
C LYS A 157 -0.43 -2.88 -18.18
N VAL A 158 0.31 -3.97 -17.97
CA VAL A 158 1.39 -4.42 -18.88
C VAL A 158 0.82 -4.66 -20.29
N VAL A 159 -0.21 -5.51 -20.40
CA VAL A 159 -0.82 -5.82 -21.71
C VAL A 159 -1.46 -4.58 -22.35
N GLY A 160 -2.15 -3.77 -21.55
CA GLY A 160 -2.81 -2.56 -22.04
C GLY A 160 -1.83 -1.51 -22.57
N VAL A 161 -0.68 -1.29 -21.90
CA VAL A 161 0.35 -0.35 -22.34
C VAL A 161 1.05 -0.85 -23.59
N THR A 162 1.41 -2.14 -23.66
CA THR A 162 2.03 -2.73 -24.86
C THR A 162 1.14 -2.56 -26.08
N ALA A 163 -0.16 -2.87 -25.98
CA ALA A 163 -1.10 -2.66 -27.08
C ALA A 163 -1.33 -1.18 -27.41
N THR A 164 -1.32 -0.29 -26.40
CA THR A 164 -1.51 1.15 -26.59
C THR A 164 -0.34 1.79 -27.35
N LEU A 165 0.90 1.48 -26.95
CA LEU A 165 2.09 2.04 -27.64
C LEU A 165 2.38 1.33 -28.95
N GLY A 166 2.09 0.03 -29.05
CA GLY A 166 2.13 -0.72 -30.31
C GLY A 166 1.21 -0.17 -31.41
N SER A 167 0.16 0.57 -31.03
CA SER A 167 -0.72 1.26 -31.98
C SER A 167 -0.08 2.47 -32.67
N GLY A 168 1.02 3.02 -32.13
CA GLY A 168 1.66 4.23 -32.65
C GLY A 168 0.97 5.55 -32.27
N LEU A 169 -0.02 5.53 -31.37
CA LEU A 169 -0.60 6.77 -30.83
C LEU A 169 0.45 7.62 -30.11
N PRO A 170 0.31 8.97 -30.12
CA PRO A 170 1.25 9.88 -29.45
C PRO A 170 1.06 9.84 -27.92
N LEU A 171 1.48 8.73 -27.31
CA LEU A 171 1.41 8.41 -25.89
C LEU A 171 2.77 7.85 -25.42
N GLY A 172 2.96 7.69 -24.11
CA GLY A 172 4.18 7.10 -23.51
C GLY A 172 3.89 6.04 -22.44
N LYS A 173 4.89 5.21 -22.10
CA LYS A 173 4.79 4.17 -21.05
C LYS A 173 5.15 4.67 -19.64
N GLU A 174 5.84 5.81 -19.55
CA GLU A 174 6.48 6.32 -18.33
C GLU A 174 5.58 6.28 -17.09
N GLY A 175 4.43 6.94 -17.17
CA GLY A 175 3.48 6.99 -16.05
C GLY A 175 2.95 5.62 -15.63
N PRO A 176 2.38 4.85 -16.58
CA PRO A 176 1.95 3.47 -16.33
C PRO A 176 3.03 2.59 -15.71
N PHE A 177 4.29 2.76 -16.13
CA PHE A 177 5.39 1.94 -15.68
C PHE A 177 5.80 2.24 -14.23
N VAL A 178 5.74 3.50 -13.79
CA VAL A 178 5.87 3.85 -12.36
C VAL A 178 4.85 3.09 -11.52
N HIS A 179 3.60 2.99 -12.00
CA HIS A 179 2.58 2.22 -11.30
C HIS A 179 2.88 0.70 -11.30
N ILE A 180 3.33 0.15 -12.43
CA ILE A 180 3.76 -1.25 -12.53
C ILE A 180 4.88 -1.54 -11.52
N ALA A 181 5.87 -0.65 -11.38
CA ALA A 181 6.95 -0.79 -10.42
C ALA A 181 6.45 -0.84 -8.96
N SER A 182 5.54 0.05 -8.58
CA SER A 182 4.92 0.06 -7.25
C SER A 182 4.09 -1.20 -6.97
N ILE A 183 3.37 -1.72 -7.97
CA ILE A 183 2.66 -2.99 -7.84
C ILE A 183 3.64 -4.14 -7.63
N THR A 184 4.70 -4.22 -8.44
CA THR A 184 5.74 -5.26 -8.32
C THR A 184 6.40 -5.22 -6.95
N ALA A 185 6.72 -4.03 -6.42
CA ALA A 185 7.26 -3.88 -5.07
C ALA A 185 6.28 -4.35 -3.99
N THR A 186 4.98 -4.06 -4.14
CA THR A 186 3.94 -4.54 -3.21
C THR A 186 3.81 -6.06 -3.24
N LEU A 187 3.81 -6.65 -4.44
CA LEU A 187 3.75 -8.11 -4.62
C LEU A 187 4.99 -8.79 -4.06
N LEU A 188 6.17 -8.23 -4.34
CA LEU A 188 7.43 -8.76 -3.82
C LEU A 188 7.49 -8.65 -2.29
N THR A 189 6.96 -7.56 -1.73
CA THR A 189 6.82 -7.41 -0.27
C THR A 189 5.95 -8.51 0.29
N LYS A 190 4.77 -8.76 -0.30
CA LYS A 190 3.87 -9.86 0.13
C LYS A 190 4.51 -11.24 0.06
N VAL A 191 5.30 -11.50 -0.99
CA VAL A 191 6.02 -12.76 -1.14
C VAL A 191 7.05 -12.92 -0.02
N ILE A 192 7.85 -11.88 0.25
CA ILE A 192 8.87 -11.94 1.32
C ILE A 192 8.24 -12.05 2.70
N THR A 193 7.13 -11.35 2.98
CA THR A 193 6.43 -11.44 4.26
C THR A 193 5.78 -12.81 4.46
N SER A 194 5.38 -13.49 3.38
CA SER A 194 4.89 -14.88 3.47
C SER A 194 5.98 -15.85 3.96
N PHE A 195 7.26 -15.58 3.68
CA PHE A 195 8.39 -16.38 4.17
C PHE A 195 8.86 -15.96 5.58
N LYS A 196 8.56 -14.73 6.02
CA LYS A 196 8.91 -14.20 7.34
C LYS A 196 7.70 -13.54 7.99
N GLY A 197 7.03 -14.28 8.88
CA GLY A 197 5.84 -13.82 9.64
C GLY A 197 6.07 -12.66 10.63
N ILE A 198 7.12 -11.86 10.47
CA ILE A 198 7.56 -10.83 11.42
C ILE A 198 7.47 -9.40 10.82
N TYR A 199 7.18 -9.25 9.52
CA TYR A 199 7.27 -7.93 8.87
C TYR A 199 5.94 -7.43 8.31
N GLU A 200 5.24 -6.57 9.07
CA GLU A 200 4.15 -5.76 8.53
C GLU A 200 4.19 -4.32 9.09
N ASN A 201 5.35 -3.66 8.99
CA ASN A 201 5.44 -2.23 9.28
C ASN A 201 4.96 -1.41 8.08
N GLU A 202 3.88 -0.65 8.28
CA GLU A 202 3.29 0.24 7.27
C GLU A 202 4.30 1.28 6.75
N SER A 203 5.15 1.83 7.63
CA SER A 203 6.19 2.80 7.26
C SER A 203 7.22 2.22 6.28
N ARG A 204 7.65 0.97 6.49
CA ARG A 204 8.60 0.31 5.58
C ARG A 204 7.99 0.09 4.20
N ASN A 205 6.70 -0.23 4.13
CA ASN A 205 6.01 -0.41 2.85
C ASN A 205 6.00 0.90 2.04
N THR A 206 5.71 2.03 2.68
CA THR A 206 5.78 3.36 2.04
C THR A 206 7.19 3.71 1.56
N GLU A 207 8.22 3.41 2.36
CA GLU A 207 9.63 3.60 1.95
C GLU A 207 10.01 2.74 0.73
N MET A 208 9.54 1.48 0.68
CA MET A 208 9.78 0.59 -0.47
C MET A 208 9.01 1.03 -1.71
N LEU A 209 7.77 1.52 -1.56
CA LEU A 209 7.00 2.09 -2.67
C LEU A 209 7.68 3.33 -3.26
N ALA A 210 8.26 4.18 -2.41
CA ALA A 210 9.01 5.35 -2.85
C ALA A 210 10.25 4.95 -3.69
N ALA A 211 10.98 3.92 -3.25
CA ALA A 211 12.08 3.36 -4.03
C ALA A 211 11.59 2.73 -5.35
N ALA A 212 10.46 2.03 -5.34
CA ALA A 212 9.86 1.43 -6.53
C ALA A 212 9.47 2.46 -7.58
N CYS A 213 8.94 3.62 -7.17
CA CYS A 213 8.62 4.71 -8.08
C CYS A 213 9.88 5.19 -8.82
N ALA A 214 10.99 5.38 -8.10
CA ALA A 214 12.27 5.77 -8.68
C ALA A 214 12.81 4.73 -9.67
N VAL A 215 12.71 3.44 -9.33
CA VAL A 215 13.12 2.35 -10.22
C VAL A 215 12.29 2.35 -11.50
N GLY A 216 10.96 2.51 -11.39
CA GLY A 216 10.07 2.53 -12.54
C GLY A 216 10.42 3.62 -13.55
N VAL A 217 10.67 4.84 -13.07
CA VAL A 217 11.11 5.96 -13.92
C VAL A 217 12.49 5.65 -14.54
N ALA A 218 13.44 5.19 -13.73
CA ALA A 218 14.80 4.91 -14.18
C ALA A 218 14.87 3.80 -15.24
N SER A 219 14.07 2.74 -15.10
CA SER A 219 14.03 1.63 -16.06
C SER A 219 13.40 2.02 -17.38
N CYS A 220 12.47 2.97 -17.40
CA CYS A 220 11.88 3.41 -18.66
C CYS A 220 12.80 4.28 -19.50
N PHE A 221 13.46 5.25 -18.86
CA PHE A 221 14.37 6.17 -19.54
C PHE A 221 15.80 5.61 -19.67
N GLY A 222 16.12 4.50 -19.00
CA GLY A 222 17.50 4.03 -18.86
C GLY A 222 18.41 5.03 -18.15
N ALA A 223 17.82 5.85 -17.26
CA ALA A 223 18.37 7.05 -16.65
C ALA A 223 18.25 6.97 -15.11
N PRO A 224 19.23 6.36 -14.41
CA PRO A 224 19.14 6.10 -12.99
C PRO A 224 19.21 7.37 -12.11
N ILE A 225 20.07 8.34 -12.42
CA ILE A 225 20.18 9.57 -11.61
C ILE A 225 18.95 10.44 -11.86
N GLY A 226 18.60 10.65 -13.13
CA GLY A 226 17.46 11.46 -13.52
C GLY A 226 16.14 10.88 -13.01
N GLY A 227 15.96 9.56 -13.10
CA GLY A 227 14.72 8.89 -12.69
C GLY A 227 14.46 8.96 -11.18
N VAL A 228 15.50 8.84 -10.36
CA VAL A 228 15.37 8.96 -8.89
C VAL A 228 15.01 10.39 -8.49
N LEU A 229 15.69 11.38 -9.08
CA LEU A 229 15.39 12.79 -8.82
C LEU A 229 13.97 13.15 -9.28
N PHE A 230 13.54 12.66 -10.44
CA PHE A 230 12.19 12.87 -10.95
C PHE A 230 11.13 12.24 -10.05
N SER A 231 11.37 11.03 -9.56
CA SER A 231 10.48 10.41 -8.59
C SER A 231 10.37 11.25 -7.32
N ILE A 232 11.47 11.78 -6.80
CA ILE A 232 11.46 12.60 -5.58
C ILE A 232 10.67 13.89 -5.80
N GLU A 233 10.94 14.62 -6.87
CA GLU A 233 10.29 15.90 -7.18
C GLU A 233 8.78 15.75 -7.41
N VAL A 234 8.35 14.71 -8.11
CA VAL A 234 6.95 14.56 -8.53
C VAL A 234 6.08 13.86 -7.48
N THR A 235 6.63 12.91 -6.72
CA THR A 235 5.80 12.01 -5.89
C THR A 235 5.66 12.43 -4.43
N THR A 236 6.62 13.15 -3.85
CA THR A 236 6.63 13.48 -2.41
C THR A 236 7.12 14.89 -2.14
N VAL A 237 6.57 15.55 -1.12
CA VAL A 237 7.06 16.88 -0.65
C VAL A 237 8.25 16.71 0.29
N TYR A 238 8.20 15.69 1.14
CA TYR A 238 9.27 15.34 2.07
C TYR A 238 9.78 13.95 1.75
N PHE A 239 11.09 13.84 1.64
CA PHE A 239 11.73 12.59 1.24
C PHE A 239 12.92 12.30 2.15
N ALA A 240 12.92 11.11 2.76
CA ALA A 240 14.03 10.68 3.59
C ALA A 240 15.24 10.33 2.72
N VAL A 241 16.43 10.86 3.05
CA VAL A 241 17.68 10.60 2.31
C VAL A 241 18.02 9.11 2.25
N ARG A 242 17.58 8.31 3.23
CA ARG A 242 17.70 6.84 3.17
C ARG A 242 16.97 6.23 1.97
N ASN A 243 15.80 6.76 1.63
CA ASN A 243 15.01 6.29 0.49
C ASN A 243 15.68 6.68 -0.84
N TYR A 244 16.48 7.75 -0.85
CA TYR A 244 17.26 8.16 -2.03
C TYR A 244 18.27 7.08 -2.38
N TRP A 245 19.10 6.68 -1.41
CA TRP A 245 20.10 5.63 -1.62
C TRP A 245 19.49 4.29 -2.02
N ARG A 246 18.36 3.92 -1.43
CA ARG A 246 17.63 2.70 -1.77
C ARG A 246 17.09 2.72 -3.20
N GLY A 247 16.41 3.81 -3.57
CA GLY A 247 15.91 4.01 -4.93
C GLY A 247 17.03 4.06 -5.95
N PHE A 248 18.11 4.81 -5.66
CA PHE A 248 19.28 4.94 -6.53
C PHE A 248 19.97 3.61 -6.80
N PHE A 249 20.24 2.82 -5.75
CA PHE A 249 20.84 1.51 -5.90
C PHE A 249 20.00 0.58 -6.78
N SER A 250 18.70 0.49 -6.51
CA SER A 250 17.79 -0.35 -7.29
C SER A 250 17.64 0.14 -8.74
N ALA A 251 17.62 1.45 -8.97
CA ALA A 251 17.58 2.07 -10.28
C ALA A 251 18.83 1.74 -11.12
N VAL A 252 20.02 1.79 -10.52
CA VAL A 252 21.28 1.40 -11.18
C VAL A 252 21.26 -0.09 -11.52
N CYS A 253 20.81 -0.96 -10.61
CA CYS A 253 20.63 -2.39 -10.91
C CYS A 253 19.67 -2.59 -12.09
N SER A 254 18.57 -1.83 -12.14
CA SER A 254 17.60 -1.94 -13.24
C SER A 254 18.18 -1.45 -14.58
N ALA A 255 18.79 -0.27 -14.61
CA ALA A 255 19.38 0.32 -15.81
C ALA A 255 20.52 -0.54 -16.38
N THR A 256 21.37 -1.12 -15.51
CA THR A 256 22.45 -2.02 -15.92
C THR A 256 21.91 -3.32 -16.52
N VAL A 257 20.96 -3.99 -15.86
CA VAL A 257 20.34 -5.21 -16.37
C VAL A 257 19.60 -4.95 -17.69
N PHE A 258 18.86 -3.84 -17.79
CA PHE A 258 18.16 -3.48 -19.02
C PHE A 258 19.13 -3.32 -20.21
N ARG A 259 20.23 -2.59 -20.00
CA ARG A 259 21.26 -2.39 -21.02
C ARG A 259 21.99 -3.69 -21.39
N LEU A 260 22.26 -4.58 -20.42
CA LEU A 260 22.86 -5.88 -20.68
C LEU A 260 21.93 -6.80 -21.48
N LEU A 261 20.63 -6.82 -21.16
CA LEU A 261 19.63 -7.59 -21.91
C LEU A 261 19.54 -7.11 -23.37
N ALA A 262 19.61 -5.81 -23.62
CA ALA A 262 19.62 -5.26 -24.97
C ALA A 262 20.85 -5.74 -25.80
N VAL A 263 22.03 -5.83 -25.19
CA VAL A 263 23.23 -6.37 -25.85
C VAL A 263 23.08 -7.86 -26.16
N TRP A 264 22.51 -8.65 -25.25
CA TRP A 264 22.37 -10.10 -25.43
C TRP A 264 21.30 -10.49 -26.45
N PHE A 265 20.15 -9.81 -26.45
CA PHE A 265 18.99 -10.21 -27.26
C PHE A 265 18.82 -9.39 -28.55
N ASN A 266 19.14 -8.08 -28.54
CA ASN A 266 18.94 -7.21 -29.70
C ASN A 266 20.22 -6.97 -30.51
N LYS A 267 21.30 -7.74 -30.26
CA LYS A 267 22.62 -7.60 -30.92
C LYS A 267 23.15 -6.16 -30.92
N ALA A 268 22.83 -5.36 -29.91
CA ALA A 268 23.38 -4.02 -29.78
C ALA A 268 24.90 -4.12 -29.58
N GLU A 269 25.68 -3.40 -30.38
CA GLU A 269 27.15 -3.51 -30.39
C GLU A 269 27.78 -3.12 -29.05
N THR A 270 27.18 -2.17 -28.32
CA THR A 270 27.67 -1.64 -27.04
C THR A 270 26.55 -1.07 -26.19
N VAL A 271 26.83 -0.85 -24.92
CA VAL A 271 25.92 -0.19 -23.96
C VAL A 271 25.81 1.30 -24.30
N LYS A 272 24.93 1.64 -25.25
CA LYS A 272 24.63 3.03 -25.66
C LYS A 272 23.44 3.59 -24.87
N ALA A 273 23.36 4.93 -24.82
CA ALA A 273 22.19 5.63 -24.31
C ALA A 273 20.99 5.44 -25.26
N PHE A 274 19.78 5.77 -24.80
CA PHE A 274 18.55 5.61 -25.59
C PHE A 274 18.56 6.44 -26.88
N PHE A 275 19.06 7.68 -26.83
CA PHE A 275 19.10 8.59 -27.97
C PHE A 275 20.52 9.16 -28.14
N PRO A 276 21.50 8.36 -28.58
CA PRO A 276 22.89 8.80 -28.62
C PRO A 276 23.04 10.00 -29.56
N THR A 277 23.62 11.08 -29.03
CA THR A 277 23.93 12.29 -29.78
C THR A 277 25.44 12.44 -29.95
N HIS A 278 25.86 13.09 -31.04
CA HIS A 278 27.25 13.32 -31.38
C HIS A 278 27.48 14.80 -31.69
N PHE A 279 27.36 15.65 -30.67
CA PHE A 279 27.68 17.08 -30.73
C PHE A 279 29.18 17.34 -30.54
N THR A 280 29.66 18.46 -31.08
CA THR A 280 31.05 18.91 -30.95
C THR A 280 31.39 19.26 -29.49
N MET A 281 32.47 18.69 -28.96
CA MET A 281 32.87 18.83 -27.55
C MET A 281 33.75 20.05 -27.28
N GLU A 282 34.54 20.49 -28.25
CA GLU A 282 35.54 21.56 -28.06
C GLU A 282 34.88 22.93 -27.88
N TYR A 283 33.82 23.22 -28.66
CA TYR A 283 33.02 24.44 -28.58
C TYR A 283 31.54 24.08 -28.81
N PRO A 284 30.79 23.67 -27.76
CA PRO A 284 29.42 23.19 -27.92
C PRO A 284 28.40 24.32 -28.13
N PHE A 285 28.60 25.47 -27.49
CA PHE A 285 27.74 26.65 -27.63
C PHE A 285 28.52 27.91 -27.27
N ASP A 286 28.13 29.04 -27.86
CA ASP A 286 28.69 30.34 -27.50
C ASP A 286 27.96 30.99 -26.32
N PRO A 287 28.64 31.79 -25.48
CA PRO A 287 28.00 32.51 -24.38
C PRO A 287 26.84 33.42 -24.83
N GLN A 288 26.87 33.93 -26.07
CA GLN A 288 25.81 34.75 -26.64
C GLN A 288 24.51 33.95 -26.85
N GLU A 289 24.63 32.67 -27.21
CA GLU A 289 23.50 31.74 -27.39
C GLU A 289 22.77 31.47 -26.06
N LEU A 290 23.44 31.67 -24.91
CA LEU A 290 22.82 31.50 -23.59
C LEU A 290 21.57 32.36 -23.41
N THR A 291 21.58 33.56 -23.98
CA THR A 291 20.43 34.48 -23.97
C THR A 291 19.25 33.90 -24.76
N VAL A 292 19.55 33.24 -25.87
CA VAL A 292 18.54 32.58 -26.73
C VAL A 292 17.99 31.33 -26.04
N PHE A 293 18.85 30.53 -25.39
CA PHE A 293 18.40 29.41 -24.57
C PHE A 293 17.51 29.85 -23.39
N ALA A 294 17.82 30.98 -22.75
CA ALA A 294 16.98 31.56 -21.71
C ALA A 294 15.61 32.00 -22.26
N LEU A 295 15.58 32.68 -23.41
CA LEU A 295 14.34 33.08 -24.09
C LEU A 295 13.51 31.84 -24.52
N LEU A 296 14.18 30.81 -25.04
CA LEU A 296 13.56 29.52 -25.37
C LEU A 296 12.88 28.93 -24.13
N GLY A 297 13.53 29.00 -22.97
CA GLY A 297 12.94 28.62 -21.67
C GLY A 297 11.67 29.41 -21.34
N VAL A 298 11.66 30.74 -21.49
CA VAL A 298 10.46 31.57 -21.26
C VAL A 298 9.30 31.13 -22.15
N VAL A 299 9.55 30.96 -23.46
CA VAL A 299 8.51 30.59 -24.42
C VAL A 299 8.01 29.17 -24.16
N CYS A 300 8.90 28.21 -23.91
CA CYS A 300 8.53 26.86 -23.49
C CYS A 300 7.66 26.85 -22.23
N GLY A 301 7.96 27.71 -21.25
CA GLY A 301 7.18 27.86 -20.02
C GLY A 301 5.75 28.36 -20.27
N ILE A 302 5.60 29.38 -21.12
CA ILE A 302 4.28 29.93 -21.50
C ILE A 302 3.46 28.89 -22.28
N ILE A 303 4.06 28.27 -23.29
CA ILE A 303 3.37 27.25 -24.11
C ILE A 303 3.05 26.01 -23.24
N GLY A 304 3.95 25.63 -22.32
CA GLY A 304 3.75 24.52 -21.38
C GLY A 304 2.60 24.78 -20.41
N ALA A 305 2.50 25.99 -19.85
CA ALA A 305 1.34 26.40 -19.07
C ALA A 305 0.04 26.38 -19.92
N GLY A 306 0.10 26.86 -21.16
CA GLY A 306 -0.99 26.77 -22.12
C GLY A 306 -1.44 25.32 -22.39
N TYR A 307 -0.49 24.40 -22.50
CA TYR A 307 -0.75 22.97 -22.67
C TYR A 307 -1.52 22.39 -21.47
N VAL A 308 -1.07 22.66 -20.25
CA VAL A 308 -1.73 22.15 -19.03
C VAL A 308 -3.13 22.77 -18.87
N TRP A 309 -3.28 24.07 -19.16
CA TRP A 309 -4.59 24.73 -19.17
C TRP A 309 -5.53 24.09 -20.19
N ALA A 310 -5.09 23.91 -21.44
CA ALA A 310 -5.90 23.32 -22.50
C ALA A 310 -6.29 21.87 -22.18
N HIS A 311 -5.34 21.07 -21.68
CA HIS A 311 -5.61 19.72 -21.19
C HIS A 311 -6.66 19.70 -20.09
N ARG A 312 -6.55 20.58 -19.08
CA ARG A 312 -7.54 20.69 -18.01
C ARG A 312 -8.92 21.08 -18.54
N GLN A 313 -9.02 22.10 -19.39
CA GLN A 313 -10.29 22.54 -19.95
C GLN A 313 -10.96 21.45 -20.78
N TYR A 314 -10.18 20.73 -21.60
CA TYR A 314 -10.69 19.64 -22.41
C TYR A 314 -11.24 18.49 -21.55
N VAL A 315 -10.51 18.07 -20.52
CA VAL A 315 -11.00 17.02 -19.59
C VAL A 315 -12.24 17.48 -18.82
N LEU A 316 -12.30 18.74 -18.39
CA LEU A 316 -13.48 19.30 -17.73
C LEU A 316 -14.68 19.34 -18.67
N PHE A 317 -14.49 19.78 -19.92
CA PHE A 317 -15.52 19.78 -20.95
C PHE A 317 -16.12 18.38 -21.18
N MET A 318 -15.26 17.36 -21.31
CA MET A 318 -15.69 15.96 -21.48
C MET A 318 -16.53 15.45 -20.30
N ARG A 319 -16.28 15.93 -19.08
CA ARG A 319 -17.00 15.53 -17.87
C ARG A 319 -18.26 16.36 -17.59
N GLN A 320 -18.24 17.66 -17.86
CA GLN A 320 -19.34 18.58 -17.58
C GLN A 320 -20.46 18.49 -18.63
N SER A 321 -20.13 18.23 -19.89
CA SER A 321 -21.13 18.08 -20.95
C SER A 321 -21.97 16.82 -20.72
N LYS A 322 -23.26 17.00 -20.42
CA LYS A 322 -24.21 15.89 -20.15
C LYS A 322 -24.33 14.94 -21.35
N SER A 323 -24.35 15.48 -22.56
CA SER A 323 -24.43 14.68 -23.79
C SER A 323 -23.18 13.82 -23.98
N MET A 324 -21.99 14.42 -23.83
CA MET A 324 -20.73 13.71 -23.97
C MET A 324 -20.54 12.64 -22.88
N ASN A 325 -20.86 12.97 -21.63
CA ASN A 325 -20.76 12.01 -20.54
C ASN A 325 -21.75 10.84 -20.74
N SER A 326 -22.98 11.12 -21.18
CA SER A 326 -23.95 10.06 -21.53
C SER A 326 -23.44 9.18 -22.68
N PHE A 327 -22.84 9.80 -23.71
CA PHE A 327 -22.21 9.09 -24.82
C PHE A 327 -21.04 8.21 -24.37
N LEU A 328 -20.13 8.71 -23.54
CA LEU A 328 -19.01 7.95 -22.98
C LEU A 328 -19.46 6.76 -22.13
N GLN A 329 -20.57 6.91 -21.39
CA GLN A 329 -21.13 5.83 -20.59
C GLN A 329 -21.80 4.75 -21.45
N LYS A 330 -22.53 5.16 -22.49
CA LYS A 330 -23.24 4.24 -23.40
C LYS A 330 -22.30 3.52 -24.35
N ASN A 331 -21.31 4.23 -24.90
CA ASN A 331 -20.42 3.78 -25.96
C ASN A 331 -18.95 3.84 -25.53
N ARG A 332 -18.62 3.15 -24.44
CA ARG A 332 -17.29 3.18 -23.80
C ARG A 332 -16.13 2.75 -24.72
N PHE A 333 -16.36 1.79 -25.62
CA PHE A 333 -15.34 1.32 -26.57
C PHE A 333 -15.27 2.16 -27.85
N LEU A 334 -16.38 2.77 -28.25
CA LEU A 334 -16.47 3.53 -29.50
C LEU A 334 -15.64 4.82 -29.44
N TYR A 335 -15.57 5.47 -28.28
CA TYR A 335 -14.79 6.70 -28.11
C TYR A 335 -13.27 6.51 -28.34
N PRO A 336 -12.58 5.56 -27.67
CA PRO A 336 -11.20 5.20 -28.00
C PRO A 336 -10.99 4.88 -29.48
N SER A 337 -11.85 4.06 -30.08
CA SER A 337 -11.71 3.65 -31.48
C SER A 337 -11.88 4.82 -32.45
N LEU A 338 -12.83 5.74 -32.17
CA LEU A 338 -13.09 6.91 -33.02
C LEU A 338 -11.95 7.92 -32.97
N ILE A 339 -11.39 8.20 -31.78
CA ILE A 339 -10.23 9.10 -31.67
C ILE A 339 -9.01 8.48 -32.35
N THR A 340 -8.81 7.18 -32.16
CA THR A 340 -7.70 6.46 -32.79
C THR A 340 -7.84 6.51 -34.32
N PHE A 341 -9.04 6.25 -34.83
CA PHE A 341 -9.34 6.39 -36.26
C PHE A 341 -9.00 7.80 -36.77
N LEU A 342 -9.49 8.86 -36.12
CA LEU A 342 -9.21 10.25 -36.48
C LEU A 342 -7.70 10.55 -36.50
N THR A 343 -6.99 10.11 -35.47
CA THR A 343 -5.55 10.32 -35.30
C THR A 343 -4.76 9.65 -36.44
N LEU A 344 -5.14 8.43 -36.81
CA LEU A 344 -4.48 7.68 -37.87
C LEU A 344 -4.79 8.22 -39.26
N THR A 345 -6.01 8.68 -39.50
CA THR A 345 -6.37 9.35 -40.76
C THR A 345 -5.48 10.57 -40.98
N ILE A 346 -5.22 11.36 -39.94
CA ILE A 346 -4.34 12.54 -40.03
C ILE A 346 -2.86 12.15 -40.12
N THR A 347 -2.46 11.06 -39.47
CA THR A 347 -1.07 10.58 -39.52
C THR A 347 -0.76 9.77 -40.79
N PHE A 348 -1.75 9.54 -41.66
CA PHE A 348 -1.58 8.69 -42.84
C PHE A 348 -0.45 9.21 -43.75
N PRO A 349 0.63 8.43 -43.99
CA PRO A 349 1.85 8.92 -44.62
C PRO A 349 1.64 9.53 -46.01
N LEU A 350 0.75 8.97 -46.83
CA LEU A 350 0.50 9.49 -48.18
C LEU A 350 -0.39 10.75 -48.21
N GLY A 351 -1.11 11.02 -47.12
CA GLY A 351 -1.99 12.17 -46.97
C GLY A 351 -1.30 13.32 -46.23
N THR A 352 -1.88 13.73 -45.10
CA THR A 352 -1.34 14.77 -44.22
C THR A 352 -0.10 14.33 -43.45
N GLY A 353 0.16 13.03 -43.35
CA GLY A 353 1.32 12.47 -42.66
C GLY A 353 2.66 12.85 -43.29
N LYS A 354 2.70 13.25 -44.58
CA LYS A 354 3.92 13.78 -45.24
C LYS A 354 4.49 14.99 -44.54
N TYR A 355 3.65 15.84 -43.97
CA TYR A 355 4.06 17.07 -43.29
C TYR A 355 4.43 16.87 -41.82
N ILE A 356 4.08 15.72 -41.24
CA ILE A 356 4.19 15.42 -39.80
C ILE A 356 5.18 14.26 -39.56
N ALA A 357 5.90 13.80 -40.59
CA ALA A 357 6.76 12.62 -40.50
C ALA A 357 6.02 11.39 -39.92
N GLY A 358 4.78 11.17 -40.39
CA GLY A 358 3.87 10.16 -39.84
C GLY A 358 4.29 8.70 -40.04
N GLU A 359 5.19 8.44 -40.99
CA GLU A 359 5.77 7.11 -41.23
C GLU A 359 6.75 6.68 -40.12
N LEU A 360 7.44 7.64 -39.49
CA LEU A 360 8.46 7.37 -38.50
C LEU A 360 7.88 6.93 -37.15
N ASN A 361 8.60 6.03 -36.49
CA ASN A 361 8.33 5.65 -35.11
C ASN A 361 8.66 6.78 -34.15
N VAL A 362 8.12 6.70 -32.92
CA VAL A 362 8.41 7.72 -31.89
C VAL A 362 9.91 7.82 -31.59
N HIS A 363 10.61 6.69 -31.57
CA HIS A 363 12.07 6.66 -31.40
C HIS A 363 12.77 7.39 -32.54
N ASP A 364 12.44 7.05 -33.79
CA ASP A 364 13.07 7.62 -35.00
C ASP A 364 12.73 9.11 -35.20
N GLN A 365 11.55 9.55 -34.77
CA GLN A 365 11.19 10.97 -34.76
C GLN A 365 12.12 11.76 -33.82
N LEU A 366 12.42 11.23 -32.63
CA LEU A 366 13.30 11.90 -31.66
C LEU A 366 14.76 11.87 -32.11
N THR A 367 15.26 10.76 -32.66
CA THR A 367 16.62 10.70 -33.21
C THR A 367 16.79 11.68 -34.37
N GLY A 368 15.78 11.80 -35.25
CA GLY A 368 15.75 12.82 -36.30
C GLY A 368 15.86 14.24 -35.76
N LEU A 369 15.04 14.60 -34.76
CA LEU A 369 15.06 15.93 -34.14
C LEU A 369 16.41 16.26 -33.46
N PHE A 370 17.08 15.26 -32.89
CA PHE A 370 18.39 15.41 -32.23
C PHE A 370 19.59 15.29 -33.18
N SER A 371 19.37 15.19 -34.48
CA SER A 371 20.43 15.16 -35.49
C SER A 371 21.41 16.34 -35.34
N ASN A 372 22.69 16.05 -35.57
CA ASN A 372 23.79 17.00 -35.36
C ASN A 372 24.05 17.95 -36.56
N PHE A 373 23.35 17.78 -37.68
CA PHE A 373 23.49 18.63 -38.86
C PHE A 373 22.30 19.58 -39.01
N THR A 374 22.49 20.67 -39.74
CA THR A 374 21.46 21.69 -40.02
C THR A 374 20.55 21.25 -41.16
N TRP A 375 19.24 21.41 -41.01
CA TRP A 375 18.25 20.99 -42.03
C TRP A 375 18.06 22.00 -43.15
N THR A 376 18.53 23.24 -42.96
CA THR A 376 18.47 24.30 -43.97
C THR A 376 19.70 24.39 -44.88
N LYS A 377 20.65 23.45 -44.78
CA LYS A 377 21.84 23.45 -45.65
C LYS A 377 21.50 23.04 -47.08
N ASN A 378 22.34 23.47 -48.03
CA ASN A 378 22.12 23.22 -49.46
C ASN A 378 22.62 21.85 -49.92
N GLU A 379 23.67 21.32 -49.27
CA GLU A 379 24.31 20.05 -49.63
C GLU A 379 24.12 19.04 -48.49
N PHE A 380 23.53 17.89 -48.82
CA PHE A 380 23.30 16.78 -47.90
C PHE A 380 24.12 15.57 -48.33
N THR A 381 24.65 14.82 -47.36
CA THR A 381 25.12 13.46 -47.62
C THR A 381 23.93 12.54 -47.87
N ILE A 382 24.18 11.34 -48.40
CA ILE A 382 23.12 10.36 -48.73
C ILE A 382 22.28 10.01 -47.49
N GLU A 383 22.94 9.77 -46.35
CA GLU A 383 22.29 9.45 -45.07
C GLU A 383 21.45 10.62 -44.54
N GLU A 384 21.98 11.84 -44.65
CA GLU A 384 21.26 13.04 -44.24
C GLU A 384 20.06 13.33 -45.14
N ALA A 385 20.17 13.07 -46.43
CA ALA A 385 19.09 13.22 -47.39
C ALA A 385 17.93 12.26 -47.10
N GLU A 386 18.22 11.01 -46.73
CA GLU A 386 17.19 10.04 -46.34
C GLU A 386 16.41 10.50 -45.10
N MET A 387 17.11 11.02 -44.09
CA MET A 387 16.45 11.59 -42.91
C MET A 387 15.61 12.82 -43.28
N MET A 388 16.13 13.69 -44.16
CA MET A 388 15.45 14.90 -44.61
C MET A 388 14.20 14.65 -45.44
N ASN A 389 14.12 13.53 -46.17
CA ASN A 389 12.93 13.16 -46.95
C ASN A 389 11.66 13.04 -46.10
N HIS A 390 11.80 12.79 -44.79
CA HIS A 390 10.67 12.70 -43.86
C HIS A 390 10.25 14.06 -43.28
N TRP A 391 11.14 15.06 -43.29
CA TRP A 391 10.94 16.37 -42.66
C TRP A 391 10.81 17.51 -43.67
N ARG A 392 11.05 17.23 -44.95
CA ARG A 392 10.91 18.16 -46.08
C ARG A 392 10.06 17.52 -47.16
N THR A 393 9.20 18.31 -47.78
CA THR A 393 8.42 17.90 -48.95
C THR A 393 8.81 18.79 -50.13
N GLU A 394 8.61 18.32 -51.37
CA GLU A 394 8.95 19.06 -52.59
C GLU A 394 8.36 20.48 -52.61
N ASN A 395 7.17 20.65 -52.05
CA ASN A 395 6.40 21.89 -52.10
C ASN A 395 6.49 22.76 -50.82
N THR A 396 7.10 22.27 -49.74
CA THR A 396 7.06 22.95 -48.43
C THR A 396 8.42 23.02 -47.74
N ASN A 397 8.65 24.15 -47.07
CA ASN A 397 9.84 24.35 -46.25
C ASN A 397 9.78 23.55 -44.95
N VAL A 398 10.97 23.24 -44.42
CA VAL A 398 11.19 22.53 -43.15
C VAL A 398 10.42 23.17 -41.98
N PHE A 399 10.37 24.50 -41.91
CA PHE A 399 9.64 25.23 -40.86
C PHE A 399 8.14 24.96 -40.86
N ILE A 400 7.53 24.77 -42.04
CA ILE A 400 6.10 24.49 -42.17
C ILE A 400 5.83 23.08 -41.67
N CYS A 401 6.64 22.10 -42.07
CA CYS A 401 6.53 20.72 -41.59
C CYS A 401 6.71 20.63 -40.07
N LEU A 402 7.75 21.29 -39.52
CA LEU A 402 7.97 21.34 -38.07
C LEU A 402 6.83 22.03 -37.32
N SER A 403 6.28 23.12 -37.85
CA SER A 403 5.14 23.81 -37.24
C SER A 403 3.88 22.95 -37.27
N ALA A 404 3.61 22.25 -38.37
CA ALA A 404 2.53 21.28 -38.49
C ALA A 404 2.71 20.12 -37.52
N TYR A 405 3.95 19.62 -37.37
CA TYR A 405 4.30 18.58 -36.40
C TYR A 405 4.04 19.02 -34.96
N ILE A 406 4.43 20.23 -34.57
CA ILE A 406 4.16 20.79 -33.24
C ILE A 406 2.66 20.93 -33.01
N ALA A 407 1.92 21.52 -33.96
CA ALA A 407 0.48 21.71 -33.84
C ALA A 407 -0.27 20.37 -33.70
N TYR A 408 0.10 19.38 -34.51
CA TYR A 408 -0.45 18.03 -34.42
C TYR A 408 -0.17 17.41 -33.05
N ASN A 409 1.09 17.37 -32.62
CA ASN A 409 1.44 16.72 -31.36
C ASN A 409 0.87 17.43 -30.14
N PHE A 410 0.78 18.76 -30.16
CA PHE A 410 0.16 19.54 -29.09
C PHE A 410 -1.33 19.17 -28.94
N VAL A 411 -2.10 19.15 -30.03
CA VAL A 411 -3.54 18.87 -29.98
C VAL A 411 -3.83 17.38 -29.74
N PHE A 412 -3.21 16.50 -30.52
CA PHE A 412 -3.52 15.06 -30.46
C PHE A 412 -2.98 14.39 -29.20
N SER A 413 -1.89 14.88 -28.60
CA SER A 413 -1.46 14.35 -27.29
C SER A 413 -2.47 14.66 -26.18
N ILE A 414 -3.10 15.85 -26.19
CA ILE A 414 -4.17 16.20 -25.24
C ILE A 414 -5.38 15.31 -25.46
N ILE A 415 -5.80 15.12 -26.71
CA ILE A 415 -6.96 14.27 -27.00
C ILE A 415 -6.66 12.81 -26.63
N ALA A 416 -5.49 12.28 -27.02
CA ALA A 416 -5.09 10.91 -26.76
C ALA A 416 -4.93 10.60 -25.26
N SER A 417 -4.47 11.56 -24.45
CA SER A 417 -4.32 11.36 -23.00
C SER A 417 -5.66 11.19 -22.27
N THR A 418 -6.77 11.62 -22.87
CA THR A 418 -8.12 11.48 -22.27
C THR A 418 -8.81 10.15 -22.54
N ILE A 419 -8.25 9.34 -23.44
CA ILE A 419 -8.79 8.01 -23.74
C ILE A 419 -8.70 7.13 -22.48
N PRO A 420 -9.73 6.34 -22.13
CA PRO A 420 -9.74 5.45 -20.97
C PRO A 420 -8.84 4.20 -21.14
N ILE A 421 -7.55 4.42 -21.40
CA ILE A 421 -6.51 3.39 -21.56
C ILE A 421 -5.31 3.74 -20.67
N PRO A 422 -4.44 2.78 -20.32
CA PRO A 422 -3.22 3.06 -19.58
C PRO A 422 -2.22 3.80 -20.47
N SER A 423 -1.99 5.07 -20.19
CA SER A 423 -1.12 5.92 -20.99
C SER A 423 -0.38 6.95 -20.14
N GLY A 424 0.80 7.34 -20.60
CA GLY A 424 1.62 8.43 -20.06
C GLY A 424 1.72 9.58 -21.06
N SER A 425 1.88 10.79 -20.53
CA SER A 425 1.93 12.03 -21.34
C SER A 425 3.34 12.61 -21.50
N PHE A 426 4.38 11.99 -20.92
CA PHE A 426 5.73 12.56 -20.88
C PHE A 426 6.39 12.64 -22.26
N ILE A 427 6.49 11.52 -22.99
CA ILE A 427 7.16 11.47 -24.31
C ILE A 427 6.52 12.40 -25.35
N PRO A 428 5.18 12.51 -25.47
CA PRO A 428 4.55 13.46 -26.39
C PRO A 428 4.88 14.92 -26.08
N VAL A 429 4.96 15.28 -24.80
CA VAL A 429 5.40 16.61 -24.37
C VAL A 429 6.88 16.79 -24.71
N PHE A 430 7.73 15.82 -24.38
CA PHE A 430 9.16 15.85 -24.66
C PHE A 430 9.47 16.08 -26.16
N LYS A 431 8.80 15.35 -27.07
CA LYS A 431 8.99 15.53 -28.52
C LYS A 431 8.42 16.84 -29.07
N THR A 432 7.33 17.35 -28.47
CA THR A 432 6.78 18.67 -28.84
C THR A 432 7.78 19.77 -28.48
N GLY A 433 8.42 19.66 -27.31
CA GLY A 433 9.52 20.53 -26.91
C GLY A 433 10.75 20.39 -27.80
N ALA A 434 11.12 19.16 -28.19
CA ALA A 434 12.23 18.89 -29.08
C ALA A 434 12.04 19.56 -30.44
N ALA A 435 10.85 19.44 -31.03
CA ALA A 435 10.51 20.09 -32.28
C ALA A 435 10.52 21.63 -32.17
N PHE A 436 10.03 22.18 -31.05
CA PHE A 436 10.08 23.63 -30.83
C PHE A 436 11.51 24.15 -30.70
N GLY A 437 12.35 23.46 -29.92
CA GLY A 437 13.78 23.75 -29.84
C GLY A 437 14.48 23.64 -31.19
N ARG A 438 14.13 22.62 -31.99
CA ARG A 438 14.66 22.45 -33.34
C ARG A 438 14.33 23.62 -34.25
N ILE A 439 13.08 24.11 -34.26
CA ILE A 439 12.69 25.30 -35.02
C ILE A 439 13.57 26.49 -34.63
N VAL A 440 13.76 26.75 -33.33
CA VAL A 440 14.58 27.87 -32.86
C VAL A 440 16.04 27.72 -33.28
N GLY A 441 16.60 26.50 -33.22
CA GLY A 441 17.95 26.23 -33.69
C GLY A 441 18.14 26.46 -35.20
N GLU A 442 17.18 26.04 -36.02
CA GLU A 442 17.22 26.28 -37.48
C GLU A 442 17.02 27.77 -37.80
N LEU A 443 16.20 28.50 -37.04
CA LEU A 443 16.09 29.97 -37.15
C LEU A 443 17.40 30.67 -36.80
N MET A 444 18.09 30.20 -35.76
CA MET A 444 19.40 30.74 -35.38
C MET A 444 20.44 30.51 -36.47
N HIS A 445 20.44 29.35 -37.12
CA HIS A 445 21.29 29.10 -38.28
C HIS A 445 20.94 30.02 -39.47
N LEU A 446 19.66 30.30 -39.73
CA LEU A 446 19.29 31.27 -40.78
C LEU A 446 19.74 32.70 -40.48
N TRP A 447 19.70 33.12 -39.21
CA TRP A 447 20.19 34.44 -38.80
C TRP A 447 21.71 34.54 -38.82
N PHE A 448 22.41 33.45 -38.47
CA PHE A 448 23.87 33.38 -38.45
C PHE A 448 24.37 32.19 -39.29
N PRO A 449 24.31 32.28 -40.63
CA PRO A 449 24.61 31.16 -41.53
C PRO A 449 26.07 30.72 -41.46
N SER A 450 26.99 31.66 -41.19
CA SER A 450 28.40 31.35 -40.99
C SER A 450 28.71 30.83 -39.58
N GLY A 451 27.75 30.85 -38.65
CA GLY A 451 27.97 30.57 -37.24
C GLY A 451 28.21 31.83 -36.40
N VAL A 452 28.42 31.63 -35.10
CA VAL A 452 28.74 32.71 -34.15
C VAL A 452 30.25 32.85 -34.06
N ARG A 453 30.75 34.10 -34.01
CA ARG A 453 32.19 34.38 -33.98
C ARG A 453 32.66 34.55 -32.54
N HIS A 454 33.55 33.66 -32.10
CA HIS A 454 34.27 33.78 -30.83
C HIS A 454 35.76 34.00 -31.06
N GLY A 455 36.18 35.27 -31.04
CA GLY A 455 37.57 35.65 -31.32
C GLY A 455 38.01 35.30 -32.74
N LYS A 456 38.91 34.31 -32.87
CA LYS A 456 39.45 33.84 -34.16
C LYS A 456 38.74 32.62 -34.73
N PHE A 457 37.93 31.92 -33.94
CA PHE A 457 37.19 30.74 -34.38
C PHE A 457 35.74 31.11 -34.69
N ILE A 458 35.20 30.47 -35.74
CA ILE A 458 33.79 30.60 -36.11
C ILE A 458 33.17 29.22 -35.91
N THR A 459 32.21 29.16 -34.99
CA THR A 459 31.55 27.95 -34.54
C THR A 459 30.18 27.84 -35.21
N PRO A 460 29.92 26.78 -36.00
CA PRO A 460 28.63 26.60 -36.63
C PRO A 460 27.56 26.30 -35.57
N ILE A 461 26.36 26.84 -35.77
CA ILE A 461 25.22 26.56 -34.90
C ILE A 461 24.74 25.14 -35.14
N ILE A 462 24.52 24.38 -34.06
CA ILE A 462 24.04 23.00 -34.10
C ILE A 462 22.59 22.96 -33.58
N PRO A 463 21.58 22.88 -34.47
CA PRO A 463 20.17 22.90 -34.07
C PRO A 463 19.75 21.71 -33.18
N GLY A 464 20.48 20.59 -33.25
CA GLY A 464 20.27 19.44 -32.37
C GLY A 464 20.43 19.76 -30.88
N GLY A 465 21.38 20.65 -30.52
CA GLY A 465 21.54 21.12 -29.13
C GLY A 465 20.32 21.91 -28.65
N TYR A 466 19.78 22.78 -29.50
CA TYR A 466 18.56 23.53 -29.23
C TYR A 466 17.34 22.62 -29.08
N ALA A 467 17.26 21.55 -29.89
CA ALA A 467 16.21 20.56 -29.76
C ALA A 467 16.24 19.86 -28.39
N VAL A 468 17.42 19.46 -27.89
CA VAL A 468 17.56 18.86 -26.54
C VAL A 468 17.14 19.85 -25.45
N VAL A 469 17.56 21.12 -25.56
CA VAL A 469 17.18 22.20 -24.62
C VAL A 469 15.67 22.41 -24.62
N GLY A 470 15.03 22.50 -25.80
CA GLY A 470 13.59 22.66 -25.94
C GLY A 470 12.82 21.46 -25.38
N ALA A 471 13.29 20.23 -25.62
CA ALA A 471 12.69 19.00 -25.11
C ALA A 471 12.64 18.99 -23.58
N ALA A 472 13.77 19.30 -22.94
CA ALA A 472 13.87 19.35 -21.49
C ALA A 472 13.06 20.52 -20.91
N ALA A 473 13.16 21.72 -21.49
CA ALA A 473 12.50 22.93 -20.99
C ALA A 473 10.97 22.81 -21.04
N PHE A 474 10.41 22.29 -22.13
CA PHE A 474 8.96 22.13 -22.27
C PHE A 474 8.42 20.98 -21.39
N ALA A 475 9.12 19.85 -21.32
CA ALA A 475 8.73 18.75 -20.44
C ALA A 475 8.81 19.17 -18.96
N GLY A 476 9.88 19.86 -18.54
CA GLY A 476 10.02 20.41 -17.19
C GLY A 476 8.93 21.44 -16.85
N ALA A 477 8.47 22.24 -17.82
CA ALA A 477 7.34 23.17 -17.64
C ALA A 477 6.03 22.45 -17.34
N VAL A 478 5.75 21.34 -18.03
CA VAL A 478 4.47 20.62 -17.89
C VAL A 478 4.44 19.78 -16.61
N THR A 479 5.59 19.22 -16.22
CA THR A 479 5.71 18.37 -15.02
C THR A 479 6.08 19.13 -13.74
N HIS A 480 6.53 20.38 -13.85
CA HIS A 480 7.13 21.17 -12.77
C HIS A 480 8.37 20.51 -12.13
N SER A 481 9.24 19.93 -12.96
CA SER A 481 10.44 19.23 -12.48
C SER A 481 11.71 19.66 -13.20
N ILE A 482 12.79 19.83 -12.42
CA ILE A 482 14.12 20.25 -12.92
C ILE A 482 14.93 19.00 -13.32
N SER A 483 14.66 17.88 -12.65
CA SER A 483 15.22 16.55 -12.92
C SER A 483 15.05 16.05 -14.36
N VAL A 484 14.09 16.60 -15.11
CA VAL A 484 13.92 16.35 -16.56
C VAL A 484 15.19 16.71 -17.35
N SER A 485 15.94 17.72 -16.92
CA SER A 485 17.24 18.07 -17.50
C SER A 485 18.24 16.92 -17.39
N VAL A 486 18.29 16.29 -16.21
CA VAL A 486 19.19 15.15 -15.94
C VAL A 486 18.76 13.92 -16.75
N ILE A 487 17.45 13.67 -16.84
CA ILE A 487 16.90 12.62 -17.71
C ILE A 487 17.32 12.87 -19.16
N ALA A 488 17.18 14.09 -19.67
CA ALA A 488 17.57 14.42 -21.04
C ALA A 488 19.06 14.16 -21.30
N PHE A 489 19.96 14.46 -20.36
CA PHE A 489 21.39 14.15 -20.50
C PHE A 489 21.70 12.67 -20.45
N GLU A 490 21.09 11.92 -19.52
CA GLU A 490 21.32 10.48 -19.43
C GLU A 490 20.76 9.73 -20.65
N MET A 491 19.64 10.22 -21.21
CA MET A 491 19.05 9.67 -22.43
C MET A 491 19.86 10.02 -23.68
N THR A 492 20.41 11.23 -23.77
CA THR A 492 21.21 11.69 -24.92
C THR A 492 22.66 11.21 -24.91
N GLY A 493 23.18 10.86 -23.73
CA GLY A 493 24.53 10.35 -23.52
C GLY A 493 25.63 11.44 -23.56
N GLN A 494 25.28 12.71 -23.74
CA GLN A 494 26.23 13.83 -23.78
C GLN A 494 25.82 14.92 -22.80
N ILE A 495 26.80 15.45 -22.05
CA ILE A 495 26.61 16.49 -21.03
C ILE A 495 27.14 17.87 -21.47
N THR A 496 27.45 18.05 -22.76
CA THR A 496 28.04 19.28 -23.31
C THR A 496 27.18 20.51 -23.06
N HIS A 497 25.86 20.36 -23.18
CA HIS A 497 24.89 21.45 -23.05
C HIS A 497 24.30 21.52 -21.62
N ILE A 498 25.07 21.15 -20.58
CA ILE A 498 24.54 21.10 -19.20
C ILE A 498 24.01 22.45 -18.70
N VAL A 499 24.79 23.51 -18.86
CA VAL A 499 24.46 24.84 -18.35
C VAL A 499 23.25 25.45 -19.07
N PRO A 500 23.18 25.49 -20.42
CA PRO A 500 22.04 26.08 -21.12
C PRO A 500 20.71 25.39 -20.84
N VAL A 501 20.69 24.05 -20.81
CA VAL A 501 19.48 23.29 -20.54
C VAL A 501 18.98 23.56 -19.12
N MET A 502 19.86 23.57 -18.12
CA MET A 502 19.44 23.85 -16.73
C MET A 502 18.86 25.26 -16.60
N ILE A 503 19.46 26.27 -17.23
CA ILE A 503 18.94 27.64 -17.23
C ILE A 503 17.57 27.69 -17.91
N ALA A 504 17.43 27.11 -19.10
CA ALA A 504 16.17 27.09 -19.84
C ALA A 504 15.06 26.38 -19.05
N VAL A 505 15.36 25.23 -18.42
CA VAL A 505 14.41 24.45 -17.61
C VAL A 505 14.00 25.19 -16.34
N LEU A 506 14.95 25.83 -15.64
CA LEU A 506 14.64 26.61 -14.44
C LEU A 506 13.72 27.79 -14.76
N ILE A 507 14.02 28.54 -15.82
CA ILE A 507 13.20 29.67 -16.27
C ILE A 507 11.81 29.18 -16.71
N SER A 508 11.77 28.11 -17.51
CA SER A 508 10.53 27.51 -18.01
C SER A 508 9.62 27.04 -16.87
N ASN A 509 10.20 26.37 -15.86
CA ASN A 509 9.48 25.92 -14.67
C ASN A 509 8.99 27.12 -13.82
N ALA A 510 9.81 28.14 -13.61
CA ALA A 510 9.41 29.35 -12.89
C ALA A 510 8.20 30.03 -13.55
N VAL A 511 8.20 30.16 -14.89
CA VAL A 511 7.09 30.72 -15.65
C VAL A 511 5.85 29.84 -15.56
N ALA A 512 6.00 28.51 -15.69
CA ALA A 512 4.87 27.58 -15.64
C ALA A 512 4.17 27.59 -14.27
N VAL A 513 4.94 27.53 -13.17
CA VAL A 513 4.45 27.55 -11.78
C VAL A 513 3.65 28.82 -11.47
N LEU A 514 4.04 29.97 -12.04
CA LEU A 514 3.30 31.23 -11.87
C LEU A 514 1.94 31.22 -12.57
N LEU A 515 1.81 30.47 -13.68
CA LEU A 515 0.63 30.52 -14.54
C LEU A 515 -0.37 29.40 -14.27
N GLN A 516 0.08 28.16 -14.07
CA GLN A 516 -0.77 26.98 -13.95
C GLN A 516 -0.21 25.97 -12.94
N PRO A 517 -1.06 25.09 -12.35
CA PRO A 517 -0.58 23.92 -11.60
C PRO A 517 0.05 22.88 -12.55
N SER A 518 0.80 21.93 -11.99
CA SER A 518 1.41 20.85 -12.80
C SER A 518 0.34 19.99 -13.49
N LEU A 519 0.73 19.26 -14.54
CA LEU A 519 -0.15 18.30 -15.22
C LEU A 519 -0.71 17.25 -14.23
N TYR A 520 0.16 16.71 -13.37
CA TYR A 520 -0.23 15.66 -12.42
C TYR A 520 -1.17 16.22 -11.34
N ASP A 521 -0.90 17.40 -10.80
CA ASP A 521 -1.76 18.03 -9.80
C ASP A 521 -3.12 18.40 -10.39
N SER A 522 -3.15 18.87 -11.63
CA SER A 522 -4.40 19.09 -12.37
C SER A 522 -5.25 17.82 -12.46
N ILE A 523 -4.62 16.67 -12.76
CA ILE A 523 -5.33 15.39 -12.82
C ILE A 523 -5.85 14.97 -11.44
N ILE A 524 -5.08 15.18 -10.36
CA ILE A 524 -5.51 14.90 -8.98
C ILE A 524 -6.75 15.69 -8.62
N LEU A 525 -6.75 17.00 -8.91
CA LEU A 525 -7.88 17.89 -8.67
C LEU A 525 -9.13 17.45 -9.46
N ILE A 526 -8.97 17.15 -10.75
CA ILE A 526 -10.08 16.70 -11.60
C ILE A 526 -10.64 15.35 -11.10
N LYS A 527 -9.78 14.41 -10.68
CA LYS A 527 -10.21 13.10 -10.15
C LYS A 527 -10.79 13.19 -8.73
N ASN A 528 -10.74 14.35 -8.07
CA ASN A 528 -11.16 14.55 -6.68
C ASN A 528 -10.51 13.55 -5.71
N LEU A 529 -9.27 13.13 -5.98
CA LEU A 529 -8.58 12.19 -5.12
C LEU A 529 -8.39 12.80 -3.72
N PRO A 530 -8.41 11.98 -2.65
CA PRO A 530 -8.11 12.42 -1.28
C PRO A 530 -6.66 12.88 -1.19
N TYR A 531 -6.43 14.14 -1.55
CA TYR A 531 -5.16 14.84 -1.56
C TYR A 531 -5.30 16.07 -0.67
N LEU A 532 -4.29 16.34 0.17
CA LEU A 532 -4.18 17.61 0.88
C LEU A 532 -3.65 18.65 -0.13
N PRO A 533 -4.48 19.63 -0.55
CA PRO A 533 -4.02 20.69 -1.43
C PRO A 533 -2.98 21.57 -0.73
N ASP A 534 -2.02 22.07 -1.49
CA ASP A 534 -1.03 23.00 -0.96
C ASP A 534 -1.72 24.33 -0.61
N LEU A 535 -1.30 24.93 0.50
CA LEU A 535 -1.82 26.20 0.96
C LEU A 535 -1.26 27.32 0.08
N LEU A 536 -2.14 28.08 -0.57
CA LEU A 536 -1.74 29.27 -1.32
C LEU A 536 -1.33 30.38 -0.33
N PRO A 537 -0.05 30.78 -0.27
CA PRO A 537 0.44 31.71 0.76
C PRO A 537 -0.21 33.10 0.70
N SER A 538 -0.86 33.46 -0.41
CA SER A 538 -1.47 34.77 -0.65
C SER A 538 -2.84 34.98 0.02
N ILE A 539 -3.40 34.01 0.74
CA ILE A 539 -4.74 34.13 1.35
C ILE A 539 -4.62 34.45 2.84
N SER A 540 -4.89 35.70 3.22
CA SER A 540 -4.84 36.19 4.61
C SER A 540 -5.72 35.41 5.59
N GLY A 541 -6.78 34.75 5.09
CA GLY A 541 -7.70 33.92 5.89
C GLY A 541 -7.08 32.66 6.51
N ILE A 542 -5.97 32.15 5.96
CA ILE A 542 -5.32 30.92 6.44
C ILE A 542 -4.82 31.04 7.88
N TYR A 543 -4.39 32.24 8.28
CA TYR A 543 -3.90 32.51 9.63
C TYR A 543 -5.01 32.67 10.67
N SER A 544 -6.26 32.88 10.23
CA SER A 544 -7.41 33.11 11.11
C SER A 544 -8.22 31.85 11.45
N VAL A 545 -7.94 30.72 10.79
CA VAL A 545 -8.63 29.45 11.04
C VAL A 545 -7.81 28.61 12.01
N TYR A 546 -8.46 28.16 13.08
CA TYR A 546 -7.85 27.35 14.14
C TYR A 546 -8.44 25.94 14.17
N VAL A 547 -7.74 25.01 14.83
CA VAL A 547 -8.19 23.61 15.00
C VAL A 547 -9.59 23.53 15.63
N GLU A 548 -9.90 24.42 16.57
CA GLU A 548 -11.20 24.44 17.24
C GLU A 548 -12.40 24.64 16.30
N ASP A 549 -12.18 25.22 15.11
CA ASP A 549 -13.22 25.52 14.11
C ASP A 549 -13.63 24.29 13.30
N PHE A 550 -12.74 23.32 13.11
CA PHE A 550 -12.96 22.15 12.24
C PHE A 550 -12.75 20.79 12.90
N MET A 551 -12.32 20.74 14.17
CA MET A 551 -12.17 19.47 14.90
C MET A 551 -13.52 18.77 15.17
N VAL A 552 -13.52 17.44 15.14
CA VAL A 552 -14.68 16.63 15.53
C VAL A 552 -14.67 16.46 17.05
N ARG A 553 -15.71 16.97 17.71
CA ARG A 553 -15.86 16.91 19.19
C ARG A 553 -16.50 15.62 19.68
N ASP A 554 -17.30 14.95 18.87
CA ASP A 554 -17.89 13.63 19.22
C ASP A 554 -16.85 12.52 19.01
N VAL A 555 -15.92 12.41 19.96
CA VAL A 555 -14.88 11.37 19.93
C VAL A 555 -15.37 10.14 20.69
N LYS A 556 -15.30 8.98 20.05
CA LYS A 556 -15.53 7.69 20.73
C LYS A 556 -14.24 7.24 21.38
N TYR A 557 -14.30 6.87 22.66
CA TYR A 557 -13.14 6.53 23.47
C TYR A 557 -13.36 5.22 24.23
N ILE A 558 -12.26 4.64 24.70
CA ILE A 558 -12.21 3.51 25.64
C ILE A 558 -11.53 3.99 26.92
N TRP A 559 -11.88 3.44 28.09
CA TRP A 559 -11.26 3.84 29.36
C TRP A 559 -10.57 2.66 30.06
N TYR A 560 -9.61 2.94 30.95
CA TYR A 560 -8.73 1.94 31.54
C TYR A 560 -9.48 0.86 32.38
N ASN A 561 -10.57 1.24 33.04
CA ASN A 561 -11.39 0.33 33.86
C ASN A 561 -12.73 -0.03 33.20
N MET A 562 -12.73 -0.24 31.88
CA MET A 562 -13.92 -0.62 31.11
C MET A 562 -14.23 -2.11 31.27
N SER A 563 -15.51 -2.51 31.25
CA SER A 563 -15.88 -3.93 31.21
C SER A 563 -15.74 -4.50 29.79
N TYR A 564 -15.53 -5.82 29.65
CA TYR A 564 -15.55 -6.46 28.33
C TYR A 564 -16.90 -6.26 27.61
N ARG A 565 -18.01 -6.21 28.36
CA ARG A 565 -19.37 -5.95 27.85
C ARG A 565 -19.46 -4.59 27.18
N ASP A 566 -19.01 -3.56 27.88
CA ASP A 566 -19.04 -2.19 27.36
C ASP A 566 -18.10 -2.06 26.16
N LEU A 567 -16.93 -2.71 26.19
CA LEU A 567 -16.01 -2.72 25.05
C LEU A 567 -16.68 -3.35 23.81
N LYS A 568 -17.33 -4.51 23.97
CA LYS A 568 -18.08 -5.17 22.88
C LYS A 568 -19.21 -4.28 22.36
N LYS A 569 -19.86 -3.51 23.22
CA LYS A 569 -20.87 -2.51 22.84
C LYS A 569 -20.26 -1.39 22.00
N VAL A 570 -19.18 -0.76 22.46
CA VAL A 570 -18.47 0.31 21.73
C VAL A 570 -17.95 -0.19 20.38
N LEU A 571 -17.41 -1.39 20.32
CA LEU A 571 -16.94 -2.02 19.07
C LEU A 571 -18.08 -2.37 18.10
N ARG A 572 -19.27 -2.70 18.62
CA ARG A 572 -20.46 -3.02 17.81
C ARG A 572 -21.11 -1.76 17.25
N GLU A 573 -21.22 -0.72 18.06
CA GLU A 573 -21.71 0.60 17.67
C GLU A 573 -20.81 1.24 16.61
N ASN A 574 -19.49 1.08 16.75
CA ASN A 574 -18.51 1.72 15.89
C ASN A 574 -17.77 0.69 15.02
N LYS A 575 -18.34 0.37 13.85
CA LYS A 575 -17.72 -0.58 12.90
C LYS A 575 -16.62 0.04 12.02
N VAL A 576 -16.61 1.36 11.87
CA VAL A 576 -15.75 2.07 10.91
C VAL A 576 -14.38 2.42 11.50
N LEU A 577 -14.29 2.67 12.81
CA LEU A 577 -13.07 3.11 13.48
C LEU A 577 -12.03 1.98 13.58
N ARG A 578 -10.81 2.26 13.13
CA ARG A 578 -9.67 1.32 13.18
C ARG A 578 -8.87 1.42 14.48
N VAL A 579 -8.86 2.59 15.11
CA VAL A 579 -8.07 2.91 16.31
C VAL A 579 -8.97 3.67 17.27
N PHE A 580 -8.86 3.37 18.57
CA PHE A 580 -9.61 4.03 19.64
C PHE A 580 -8.65 4.74 20.59
N PRO A 581 -8.94 6.00 20.98
CA PRO A 581 -8.21 6.66 22.06
C PRO A 581 -8.52 6.00 23.40
N LEU A 582 -7.47 5.71 24.16
CA LEU A 582 -7.54 5.24 25.53
C LEU A 582 -7.46 6.43 26.49
N VAL A 583 -8.48 6.58 27.32
CA VAL A 583 -8.55 7.59 28.39
C VAL A 583 -8.42 6.93 29.77
N ASP A 584 -8.01 7.69 30.77
CA ASP A 584 -7.96 7.20 32.16
C ASP A 584 -9.38 6.92 32.69
N LYS A 585 -10.18 7.98 32.82
CA LYS A 585 -11.57 7.93 33.29
C LYS A 585 -12.49 8.78 32.40
N PRO A 586 -13.77 8.39 32.24
CA PRO A 586 -14.74 9.15 31.44
C PRO A 586 -14.94 10.58 31.95
N ASP A 587 -14.83 10.83 33.26
CA ASP A 587 -14.97 12.17 33.83
C ASP A 587 -13.76 13.07 33.57
N SER A 588 -12.57 12.46 33.59
CA SER A 588 -11.29 13.17 33.42
C SER A 588 -10.94 13.45 31.96
N MET A 589 -11.35 12.54 31.06
CA MET A 589 -11.00 12.52 29.64
C MET A 589 -9.50 12.64 29.35
N ILE A 590 -8.61 12.29 30.28
CA ILE A 590 -7.16 12.39 30.06
C ILE A 590 -6.73 11.33 29.07
N LEU A 591 -6.09 11.74 27.96
CA LEU A 591 -5.61 10.84 26.92
C LEU A 591 -4.33 10.14 27.38
N LEU A 592 -4.37 8.81 27.47
CA LEU A 592 -3.22 7.96 27.80
C LEU A 592 -2.50 7.46 26.54
N GLY A 593 -3.26 7.16 25.49
CA GLY A 593 -2.72 6.63 24.25
C GLY A 593 -3.82 6.20 23.29
N SER A 594 -3.48 5.30 22.38
CA SER A 594 -4.42 4.72 21.43
C SER A 594 -4.22 3.22 21.31
N VAL A 595 -5.31 2.49 21.08
CA VAL A 595 -5.28 1.04 20.89
C VAL A 595 -5.95 0.68 19.56
N PRO A 596 -5.29 -0.11 18.69
CA PRO A 596 -5.89 -0.57 17.45
C PRO A 596 -7.04 -1.56 17.72
N ARG A 597 -8.08 -1.48 16.90
CA ARG A 597 -9.28 -2.33 16.99
C ARG A 597 -8.95 -3.81 16.97
N VAL A 598 -7.97 -4.21 16.16
CA VAL A 598 -7.57 -5.61 16.02
C VAL A 598 -7.07 -6.18 17.35
N GLU A 599 -6.30 -5.41 18.11
CA GLU A 599 -5.84 -5.81 19.44
C GLU A 599 -7.00 -5.88 20.45
N LEU A 600 -7.95 -4.94 20.41
CA LEU A 600 -9.16 -5.00 21.25
C LEU A 600 -10.01 -6.24 20.96
N ILE A 601 -10.13 -6.64 19.68
CA ILE A 601 -10.83 -7.87 19.30
C ILE A 601 -10.06 -9.10 19.81
N LYS A 602 -8.73 -9.13 19.67
CA LYS A 602 -7.91 -10.21 20.22
C LYS A 602 -8.03 -10.31 21.73
N LEU A 603 -8.15 -9.20 22.46
CA LEU A 603 -8.38 -9.23 23.90
C LEU A 603 -9.71 -9.89 24.27
N ILE A 604 -10.79 -9.57 23.54
CA ILE A 604 -12.09 -10.22 23.75
C ILE A 604 -11.99 -11.71 23.40
N ASP A 605 -11.35 -12.06 22.28
CA ASP A 605 -11.21 -13.44 21.84
C ASP A 605 -10.30 -14.27 22.76
N ARG A 606 -9.28 -13.66 23.39
CA ARG A 606 -8.48 -14.32 24.43
C ARG A 606 -9.29 -14.63 25.69
N GLN A 607 -10.24 -13.77 26.03
CA GLN A 607 -11.04 -13.92 27.24
C GLN A 607 -12.24 -14.87 27.04
N VAL A 608 -12.94 -14.75 25.92
CA VAL A 608 -14.23 -15.40 25.65
C VAL A 608 -14.16 -16.40 24.49
N GLY A 609 -13.04 -16.44 23.77
CA GLY A 609 -12.88 -17.29 22.60
C GLY A 609 -12.82 -18.78 22.91
N LYS A 610 -12.88 -19.57 21.84
CA LYS A 610 -13.02 -21.03 21.89
C LYS A 610 -11.92 -21.71 22.71
N GLU A 611 -10.67 -21.27 22.55
CA GLU A 611 -9.54 -21.85 23.27
C GLU A 611 -9.65 -21.66 24.77
N ARG A 612 -10.03 -20.45 25.20
CA ARG A 612 -10.20 -20.15 26.63
C ARG A 612 -11.34 -20.95 27.24
N ARG A 613 -12.46 -21.06 26.52
CA ARG A 613 -13.59 -21.90 26.89
C ARG A 613 -13.17 -23.37 27.05
N MET A 614 -12.41 -23.93 26.11
CA MET A 614 -11.88 -25.31 26.23
C MET A 614 -10.94 -25.50 27.42
N GLN A 615 -10.11 -24.50 27.75
CA GLN A 615 -9.26 -24.56 28.95
C GLN A 615 -10.08 -24.60 30.24
N VAL A 616 -11.16 -23.81 30.32
CA VAL A 616 -12.06 -23.80 31.48
C VAL A 616 -12.76 -25.15 31.63
N VAL A 617 -13.28 -25.70 30.53
CA VAL A 617 -13.91 -27.03 30.55
C VAL A 617 -12.93 -28.12 30.95
N ALA A 618 -11.72 -28.13 30.40
CA ALA A 618 -10.69 -29.09 30.77
C ALA A 618 -10.36 -29.01 32.27
N LYS A 619 -10.36 -27.79 32.83
CA LYS A 619 -10.15 -27.58 34.27
C LYS A 619 -11.33 -28.12 35.08
N TRP A 620 -12.58 -27.86 34.68
CA TRP A 620 -13.76 -28.40 35.35
C TRP A 620 -13.81 -29.93 35.30
N GLN A 621 -13.45 -30.53 34.17
CA GLN A 621 -13.35 -31.99 34.03
C GLN A 621 -12.29 -32.56 34.97
N LYS A 622 -11.12 -31.90 35.05
CA LYS A 622 -10.06 -32.31 35.98
C LYS A 622 -10.51 -32.18 37.44
N GLU A 623 -11.14 -31.08 37.82
CA GLU A 623 -11.67 -30.87 39.18
C GLU A 623 -12.81 -31.83 39.54
N ALA A 624 -13.65 -32.19 38.57
CA ALA A 624 -14.70 -33.20 38.75
C ALA A 624 -14.09 -34.60 38.95
N GLN A 625 -13.06 -34.94 38.18
CA GLN A 625 -12.33 -36.20 38.32
C GLN A 625 -11.62 -36.28 39.68
N GLU A 626 -10.92 -35.22 40.09
CA GLU A 626 -10.27 -35.14 41.41
C GLU A 626 -11.28 -35.29 42.56
N ARG A 627 -12.47 -34.70 42.44
CA ARG A 627 -13.55 -34.86 43.42
C ARG A 627 -14.08 -36.30 43.47
N LEU A 628 -14.25 -36.95 42.31
CA LEU A 628 -14.67 -38.35 42.25
C LEU A 628 -13.61 -39.26 42.88
N ASP A 629 -12.34 -39.05 42.56
CA ASP A 629 -11.22 -39.79 43.14
C ASP A 629 -11.10 -39.57 44.66
N GLU A 630 -11.36 -38.35 45.15
CA GLU A 630 -11.38 -38.05 46.59
C GLU A 630 -12.57 -38.76 47.29
N VAL A 631 -13.75 -38.75 46.69
CA VAL A 631 -14.93 -39.46 47.20
C VAL A 631 -14.70 -40.96 47.21
N GLU A 632 -14.10 -41.52 46.16
CA GLU A 632 -13.71 -42.93 46.12
C GLU A 632 -12.68 -43.27 47.19
N ARG A 633 -11.68 -42.40 47.39
CA ARG A 633 -10.67 -42.57 48.43
C ARG A 633 -11.29 -42.55 49.82
N ARG A 634 -12.17 -41.59 50.12
CA ARG A 634 -12.94 -41.54 51.37
C ARG A 634 -13.83 -42.79 51.55
N ARG A 635 -14.41 -43.32 50.46
CA ARG A 635 -15.20 -44.55 50.50
C ARG A 635 -14.34 -45.79 50.77
N ARG A 636 -13.10 -45.83 50.27
CA ARG A 636 -12.12 -46.88 50.60
C ARG A 636 -11.65 -46.77 52.05
N GLU A 637 -11.34 -45.56 52.52
CA GLU A 637 -10.96 -45.30 53.92
C GLU A 637 -12.10 -45.65 54.91
N ASN A 638 -13.36 -45.37 54.55
CA ASN A 638 -14.52 -45.78 55.36
C ASN A 638 -14.78 -47.31 55.32
N LYS A 639 -14.37 -48.02 54.26
CA LYS A 639 -14.44 -49.50 54.22
C LYS A 639 -13.39 -50.17 55.09
N GLU A 640 -12.25 -49.52 55.33
CA GLU A 640 -11.18 -50.06 56.18
C GLU A 640 -11.41 -49.84 57.68
N ARG A 641 -12.28 -48.90 58.08
CA ARG A 641 -12.72 -48.73 59.46
C ARG A 641 -13.90 -49.67 59.78
N ARG A 642 -13.63 -50.76 60.52
CA ARG A 642 -14.67 -51.65 61.07
C ARG A 642 -15.61 -50.84 62.00
N PRO A 643 -16.93 -50.81 61.78
CA PRO A 643 -17.84 -50.21 62.75
C PRO A 643 -17.98 -51.13 63.97
N SER A 644 -17.79 -50.58 65.17
CA SER A 644 -18.18 -51.23 66.42
C SER A 644 -19.71 -51.26 66.49
N ARG A 645 -20.24 -52.48 66.59
CA ARG A 645 -21.62 -52.88 66.85
C ARG A 645 -22.31 -51.99 67.90
N PHE A 646 -22.99 -50.93 67.47
CA PHE A 646 -24.19 -50.30 68.03
C PHE A 646 -24.46 -49.04 67.19
N GLU A 647 -25.38 -49.12 66.23
CA GLU A 647 -25.91 -47.96 65.52
C GLU A 647 -27.36 -47.74 65.97
N VAL A 648 -27.63 -46.60 66.59
CA VAL A 648 -28.96 -46.19 67.03
C VAL A 648 -29.59 -45.40 65.89
N THR A 649 -30.62 -45.97 65.26
CA THR A 649 -31.46 -45.27 64.30
C THR A 649 -32.47 -44.38 65.03
N PRO A 650 -32.54 -43.07 64.75
CA PRO A 650 -33.64 -42.24 65.24
C PRO A 650 -34.93 -42.57 64.46
N ALA A 651 -36.03 -42.73 65.19
CA ALA A 651 -37.36 -42.97 64.62
C ALA A 651 -37.89 -41.73 63.86
N PRO A 652 -38.69 -41.90 62.81
CA PRO A 652 -39.24 -40.77 62.05
C PRO A 652 -40.38 -40.09 62.83
N ASP A 653 -40.23 -38.79 63.10
CA ASP A 653 -41.29 -37.95 63.65
C ASP A 653 -42.39 -37.70 62.61
N ASN A 654 -43.53 -38.37 62.80
CA ASN A 654 -44.77 -38.09 62.09
C ASN A 654 -45.53 -36.96 62.79
N LEU A 655 -45.26 -35.70 62.44
CA LEU A 655 -46.17 -34.58 62.72
C LEU A 655 -45.70 -33.31 61.97
N GLN A 656 -46.24 -33.10 60.76
CA GLN A 656 -46.66 -31.79 60.24
C GLN A 656 -47.16 -31.93 58.80
N ARG A 657 -48.42 -32.37 58.68
CA ARG A 657 -49.23 -32.11 57.49
C ARG A 657 -50.67 -31.90 57.90
N LYS A 658 -51.00 -30.66 58.25
CA LYS A 658 -52.35 -30.07 58.17
C LYS A 658 -52.23 -28.58 58.48
N HIS A 659 -52.29 -27.74 57.46
CA HIS A 659 -53.39 -26.80 57.32
C HIS A 659 -53.43 -26.25 55.89
N SER A 660 -54.56 -26.51 55.25
CA SER A 660 -54.99 -25.98 53.97
C SER A 660 -55.88 -24.76 54.20
N ILE A 661 -55.68 -23.73 53.37
CA ILE A 661 -56.67 -22.80 52.81
C ILE A 661 -57.36 -21.80 53.79
N SER A 662 -57.08 -20.51 53.64
CA SER A 662 -58.05 -19.46 53.19
C SER A 662 -57.58 -18.01 53.47
N SER A 663 -58.14 -17.08 52.68
CA SER A 663 -58.09 -15.60 52.72
C SER A 663 -56.82 -14.92 52.14
N GLN A 664 -56.85 -14.40 50.92
CA GLN A 664 -57.49 -13.17 50.39
C GLN A 664 -56.72 -11.86 50.66
N SER A 665 -56.31 -11.26 49.53
CA SER A 665 -56.28 -9.83 49.16
C SER A 665 -55.24 -8.85 49.70
N LEU A 666 -54.67 -8.15 48.71
CA LEU A 666 -54.30 -6.73 48.63
C LEU A 666 -52.88 -6.26 49.04
N SER A 667 -52.08 -6.09 47.98
CA SER A 667 -51.54 -4.82 47.47
C SER A 667 -50.31 -4.13 48.09
N THR A 668 -49.49 -3.64 47.14
CA THR A 668 -48.50 -2.54 47.15
C THR A 668 -47.12 -2.73 47.80
N ASN A 669 -46.14 -3.09 46.94
CA ASN A 669 -44.92 -2.35 46.55
C ASN A 669 -44.42 -1.17 47.42
N PRO A 670 -43.15 -0.73 47.28
CA PRO A 670 -41.92 -1.46 46.93
C PRO A 670 -40.65 -0.97 47.71
N MET A 671 -39.49 -1.48 47.28
CA MET A 671 -38.16 -0.83 47.28
C MET A 671 -37.19 -0.94 48.51
N ILE A 672 -36.04 -1.58 48.20
CA ILE A 672 -34.65 -1.04 48.28
C ILE A 672 -33.75 -1.37 49.50
N LYS A 673 -32.61 -2.00 49.13
CA LYS A 673 -31.19 -1.90 49.59
C LYS A 673 -30.83 -2.27 51.04
N VAL A 674 -30.00 -3.30 51.26
CA VAL A 674 -28.51 -3.39 51.15
C VAL A 674 -27.82 -3.22 52.52
N GLN A 675 -26.79 -4.05 52.72
CA GLN A 675 -25.63 -3.94 53.61
C GLN A 675 -25.71 -4.45 55.06
N CYS A 676 -25.09 -5.62 55.22
CA CYS A 676 -23.88 -5.90 56.01
C CYS A 676 -23.66 -5.30 57.41
N SER A 677 -23.03 -6.20 58.20
CA SER A 677 -22.20 -6.00 59.40
C SER A 677 -22.96 -6.16 60.72
N SER A 678 -22.42 -6.74 61.78
CA SER A 678 -21.01 -6.84 62.20
C SER A 678 -20.87 -7.83 63.37
N SER A 679 -19.62 -8.21 63.63
CA SER A 679 -18.99 -8.30 64.97
C SER A 679 -18.98 -9.71 65.63
N LEU A 680 -17.96 -10.16 66.37
CA LEU A 680 -16.72 -9.57 66.89
C LEU A 680 -15.86 -10.71 67.51
N LYS A 681 -14.56 -10.45 67.63
CA LYS A 681 -13.55 -11.01 68.58
C LYS A 681 -12.79 -12.29 68.21
N GLY A 682 -11.46 -12.20 68.33
CA GLY A 682 -10.50 -13.29 68.23
C GLY A 682 -9.58 -13.42 69.45
N HIS A 683 -8.87 -14.57 69.46
CA HIS A 683 -7.56 -14.95 70.06
C HIS A 683 -7.29 -14.83 71.59
N PRO A 684 -6.46 -15.75 72.16
CA PRO A 684 -4.97 -15.75 72.07
C PRO A 684 -4.34 -17.13 71.67
N LYS A 685 -3.25 -17.20 70.85
CA LYS A 685 -1.76 -17.31 71.09
C LYS A 685 -1.28 -18.59 71.84
N LYS A 686 -0.64 -19.58 71.17
CA LYS A 686 0.79 -19.80 70.79
C LYS A 686 1.57 -20.73 71.74
N SER A 687 2.37 -21.66 71.19
CA SER A 687 3.73 -21.94 71.68
C SER A 687 4.68 -22.22 70.50
N ILE A 688 5.92 -21.76 70.65
CA ILE A 688 7.07 -21.78 69.72
C ILE A 688 8.25 -22.32 70.56
N LEU A 689 9.18 -23.05 69.94
CA LEU A 689 10.67 -23.03 70.09
C LEU A 689 11.23 -24.45 69.95
N LYS A 690 12.42 -24.72 69.43
CA LYS A 690 13.41 -24.03 68.57
C LYS A 690 14.50 -25.08 68.26
N LYS A 691 15.23 -24.85 67.15
CA LYS A 691 16.47 -25.53 66.69
C LYS A 691 17.54 -25.73 67.79
N THR A 692 18.38 -26.76 67.64
CA THR A 692 19.84 -26.64 67.37
C THR A 692 20.49 -27.96 66.90
N ASN A 693 21.58 -27.78 66.15
CA ASN A 693 22.47 -28.67 65.38
C ASN A 693 23.10 -29.90 66.07
N SER A 694 23.47 -30.90 65.24
CA SER A 694 24.84 -31.45 65.17
C SER A 694 25.10 -32.33 63.93
N PHE A 695 26.04 -31.87 63.08
CA PHE A 695 27.10 -32.60 62.31
C PHE A 695 26.76 -33.75 61.34
N THR A 696 27.40 -34.00 60.18
CA THR A 696 28.30 -33.33 59.18
C THR A 696 28.55 -34.41 58.09
N LEU A 697 28.76 -34.08 56.81
CA LEU A 697 30.12 -34.02 56.22
C LEU A 697 30.11 -33.35 54.84
N HIS A 698 31.11 -32.49 54.61
CA HIS A 698 31.38 -31.80 53.37
C HIS A 698 32.86 -32.00 52.97
N ASN A 699 33.08 -31.98 51.65
CA ASN A 699 34.27 -31.55 50.90
C ASN A 699 35.54 -32.43 50.86
N LEU A 700 35.90 -32.90 49.66
CA LEU A 700 37.02 -32.40 48.84
C LEU A 700 37.15 -33.21 47.53
N THR A 701 37.28 -32.52 46.41
CA THR A 701 37.81 -33.02 45.11
C THR A 701 39.35 -33.09 45.17
N PRO A 702 40.06 -33.91 44.34
CA PRO A 702 40.44 -33.47 42.98
C PRO A 702 40.59 -34.59 41.90
N MET A 703 40.63 -34.14 40.64
CA MET A 703 41.38 -34.61 39.44
C MET A 703 41.92 -36.05 39.40
N MET A 704 41.80 -36.85 38.33
CA MET A 704 42.30 -36.57 36.97
C MET A 704 41.53 -37.28 35.84
N THR A 705 41.46 -36.54 34.73
CA THR A 705 41.28 -36.85 33.28
C THR A 705 42.02 -38.10 32.74
N PRO A 706 41.71 -38.67 31.54
CA PRO A 706 41.43 -37.90 30.32
C PRO A 706 40.30 -38.33 29.36
N SER A 707 39.79 -37.28 28.72
CA SER A 707 39.19 -37.13 27.38
C SER A 707 38.98 -38.37 26.52
N ALA A 708 37.74 -38.54 26.04
CA ALA A 708 37.38 -38.20 24.66
C ALA A 708 35.85 -38.28 24.48
N THR A 709 35.31 -37.29 23.77
CA THR A 709 33.98 -37.23 23.13
C THR A 709 33.76 -38.40 22.14
N PRO A 710 32.65 -38.54 21.37
CA PRO A 710 31.28 -37.98 21.43
C PRO A 710 30.16 -39.08 21.22
N TYR A 711 28.87 -38.71 21.29
CA TYR A 711 27.67 -39.35 20.67
C TYR A 711 27.48 -40.89 20.66
N SER A 712 26.39 -41.39 21.27
CA SER A 712 25.56 -42.46 20.65
C SER A 712 24.19 -42.69 21.35
N THR A 713 23.14 -42.49 20.57
CA THR A 713 21.92 -43.32 20.42
C THR A 713 21.40 -44.15 21.59
N ILE A 714 20.27 -43.72 22.15
CA ILE A 714 19.29 -44.62 22.79
C ILE A 714 18.34 -45.11 21.70
N THR A 715 18.67 -46.27 21.10
CA THR A 715 17.77 -47.07 20.27
C THR A 715 17.79 -48.49 20.80
N GLY A 716 16.78 -48.89 21.57
CA GLY A 716 16.70 -50.28 22.07
C GLY A 716 15.59 -50.58 23.08
N ALA A 717 15.01 -49.59 23.75
CA ALA A 717 14.00 -49.84 24.78
C ALA A 717 12.53 -49.81 24.28
N GLU A 718 12.24 -49.18 23.14
CA GLU A 718 10.87 -49.04 22.65
C GLU A 718 10.34 -50.24 21.85
N SER A 719 11.19 -51.17 21.41
CA SER A 719 10.77 -52.32 20.59
C SER A 719 10.10 -53.45 21.38
N ARG A 720 10.42 -53.60 22.68
CA ARG A 720 9.87 -54.68 23.52
C ARG A 720 8.46 -54.40 24.02
N ILE A 721 8.13 -53.15 24.31
CA ILE A 721 6.79 -52.74 24.77
C ILE A 721 5.79 -52.81 23.62
N ARG A 722 6.23 -52.50 22.40
CA ARG A 722 5.40 -52.56 21.20
C ARG A 722 5.05 -54.01 20.80
N LEU A 723 6.00 -54.93 20.89
CA LEU A 723 5.77 -56.36 20.66
C LEU A 723 4.86 -57.00 21.73
N ALA A 724 4.95 -56.56 22.99
CA ALA A 724 4.08 -57.04 24.06
C ALA A 724 2.61 -56.62 23.85
N PHE A 725 2.37 -55.40 23.35
CA PHE A 725 1.02 -54.94 23.02
C PHE A 725 0.45 -55.67 21.79
N GLU A 726 1.28 -55.94 20.77
CA GLU A 726 0.84 -56.63 19.56
C GLU A 726 0.43 -58.10 19.82
N ALA A 727 1.14 -58.79 20.72
CA ALA A 727 0.82 -60.16 21.13
C ALA A 727 -0.50 -60.28 21.93
N ILE A 728 -0.86 -59.24 22.69
CA ILE A 728 -2.12 -59.19 23.46
C ILE A 728 -3.31 -58.98 22.53
N PHE A 729 -3.19 -58.06 21.57
CA PHE A 729 -4.24 -57.77 20.59
C PHE A 729 -4.49 -58.92 19.61
N HIS A 730 -3.45 -59.70 19.27
CA HIS A 730 -3.61 -60.86 18.39
C HIS A 730 -4.29 -62.06 19.09
N LYS A 731 -4.20 -62.15 20.43
CA LYS A 731 -4.86 -63.22 21.23
C LYS A 731 -6.35 -62.95 21.49
N SER A 732 -6.77 -61.68 21.53
CA SER A 732 -8.19 -61.32 21.70
C SER A 732 -9.01 -61.45 20.41
N ALA A 733 -8.36 -61.56 19.23
CA ALA A 733 -9.03 -61.61 17.93
C ALA A 733 -9.46 -63.03 17.49
N THR A 734 -9.17 -64.09 18.26
CA THR A 734 -9.44 -65.49 17.88
C THR A 734 -10.32 -66.28 18.85
N LEU A 735 -11.04 -65.62 19.76
CA LEU A 735 -12.03 -66.32 20.60
C LEU A 735 -13.37 -66.41 19.86
N ARG A 736 -13.75 -67.66 19.52
CA ARG A 736 -15.08 -68.02 19.04
C ARG A 736 -16.02 -68.16 20.24
N ASP A 737 -17.14 -67.45 20.24
CA ASP A 737 -18.22 -67.71 21.18
C ASP A 737 -18.98 -68.98 20.77
N ALA A 738 -19.16 -69.89 21.71
CA ALA A 738 -19.84 -71.18 21.53
C ALA A 738 -21.14 -71.24 22.36
N ASN A 739 -22.28 -71.32 21.65
CA ASN A 739 -23.54 -72.04 21.92
C ASN A 739 -24.42 -71.72 23.15
N PRO A 740 -25.70 -72.20 23.24
CA PRO A 740 -26.68 -72.69 22.24
C PRO A 740 -28.14 -72.13 22.34
N GLU A 741 -28.89 -72.30 21.24
CA GLU A 741 -30.34 -72.51 20.98
C GLU A 741 -31.45 -72.22 22.04
N GLN A 742 -32.54 -71.51 21.63
CA GLN A 742 -33.85 -72.10 21.23
C GLN A 742 -34.98 -71.04 21.02
N GLN A 743 -35.66 -71.15 19.86
CA GLN A 743 -37.10 -70.99 19.54
C GLN A 743 -37.86 -69.72 20.06
N SER A 744 -38.63 -68.96 19.27
CA SER A 744 -39.69 -69.37 18.34
C SER A 744 -40.18 -68.20 17.44
N LEU A 745 -41.03 -68.58 16.47
CA LEU A 745 -41.48 -67.95 15.22
C LEU A 745 -42.32 -66.65 15.25
N THR A 746 -42.49 -66.12 14.03
CA THR A 746 -43.59 -65.36 13.39
C THR A 746 -43.37 -63.84 13.25
N ASP A 747 -43.67 -63.14 12.15
CA ASP A 747 -43.98 -63.48 10.75
C ASP A 747 -43.88 -62.17 9.92
N ILE A 748 -43.31 -62.27 8.71
CA ILE A 748 -43.76 -61.72 7.42
C ILE A 748 -44.35 -60.28 7.36
N THR A 749 -43.68 -59.35 6.65
CA THR A 749 -44.11 -58.82 5.32
C THR A 749 -43.33 -57.58 4.87
N ASP A 750 -42.66 -57.78 3.73
CA ASP A 750 -42.66 -56.98 2.50
C ASP A 750 -42.08 -55.55 2.36
N LYS A 751 -41.11 -55.51 1.41
CA LYS A 751 -40.96 -54.58 0.26
C LYS A 751 -40.24 -53.25 0.52
N ASP A 752 -39.27 -52.80 -0.30
CA ASP A 752 -38.72 -53.33 -1.54
C ASP A 752 -37.44 -52.54 -1.95
N ARG A 753 -36.64 -53.18 -2.81
CA ARG A 753 -35.67 -52.64 -3.82
C ARG A 753 -34.20 -52.35 -3.47
N CYS A 754 -33.35 -53.29 -3.93
CA CYS A 754 -32.28 -53.20 -4.97
C CYS A 754 -31.54 -51.86 -5.17
N SER A 755 -30.24 -51.81 -5.48
CA SER A 755 -29.15 -52.78 -5.64
C SER A 755 -27.90 -51.96 -5.98
N SER A 756 -26.71 -52.34 -5.48
CA SER A 756 -25.42 -52.24 -6.19
C SER A 756 -24.26 -52.65 -5.26
N GLN A 757 -23.47 -53.62 -5.72
CA GLN A 757 -22.28 -54.13 -5.07
C GLN A 757 -21.12 -53.14 -5.21
N ILE A 758 -20.46 -52.78 -4.10
CA ILE A 758 -19.08 -52.28 -4.10
C ILE A 758 -18.30 -52.98 -2.98
N ILE A 759 -17.15 -53.49 -3.37
CA ILE A 759 -16.07 -54.15 -2.63
C ILE A 759 -15.91 -53.60 -1.20
N GLN A 760 -16.07 -54.48 -0.21
CA GLN A 760 -15.82 -54.18 1.21
C GLN A 760 -14.31 -54.02 1.47
N VAL A 761 -13.81 -52.78 1.36
CA VAL A 761 -12.56 -52.40 2.01
C VAL A 761 -12.83 -52.32 3.51
N SER A 762 -12.05 -53.07 4.29
CA SER A 762 -12.13 -53.09 5.75
C SER A 762 -11.99 -51.68 6.31
N LYS A 763 -13.09 -51.14 6.84
CA LYS A 763 -13.05 -49.93 7.67
C LYS A 763 -12.18 -50.26 8.88
N LYS A 764 -10.95 -49.72 8.92
CA LYS A 764 -10.27 -49.43 10.18
C LYS A 764 -11.29 -48.69 11.05
N VAL A 765 -11.68 -49.31 12.17
CA VAL A 765 -12.49 -48.65 13.20
C VAL A 765 -11.60 -47.56 13.76
N GLN A 766 -11.74 -46.36 13.21
CA GLN A 766 -11.20 -45.16 13.81
C GLN A 766 -11.97 -45.00 15.12
N LEU A 767 -11.30 -45.22 16.26
CA LEU A 767 -11.82 -44.80 17.56
C LEU A 767 -12.35 -43.37 17.37
N PRO A 768 -13.58 -43.05 17.79
CA PRO A 768 -14.07 -41.69 17.70
C PRO A 768 -13.01 -40.81 18.35
N LYS A 769 -12.50 -39.80 17.63
CA LYS A 769 -11.76 -38.70 18.27
C LYS A 769 -12.58 -38.33 19.49
N GLU A 770 -11.97 -38.41 20.66
CA GLU A 770 -12.57 -38.03 21.93
C GLU A 770 -13.38 -36.75 21.66
N ARG A 771 -14.71 -36.85 21.76
CA ARG A 771 -15.55 -35.68 21.55
C ARG A 771 -15.17 -34.76 22.68
N VAL A 772 -14.39 -33.72 22.39
CA VAL A 772 -14.15 -32.63 23.32
C VAL A 772 -15.52 -32.09 23.64
N ILE A 773 -16.05 -32.48 24.80
CA ILE A 773 -17.36 -32.07 25.28
C ILE A 773 -17.19 -30.59 25.57
N ASP A 774 -17.72 -29.75 24.68
CA ASP A 774 -17.83 -28.32 24.92
C ASP A 774 -18.91 -28.07 25.98
N MET A 775 -18.94 -26.87 26.56
CA MET A 775 -20.00 -26.48 27.49
C MET A 775 -21.37 -26.63 26.82
N SER A 776 -22.40 -26.93 27.61
CA SER A 776 -23.77 -26.84 27.08
C SER A 776 -24.09 -25.40 26.65
N PRO A 777 -25.04 -25.17 25.74
CA PRO A 777 -25.34 -23.83 25.22
C PRO A 777 -25.79 -22.85 26.33
N GLU A 778 -26.47 -23.36 27.35
CA GLU A 778 -26.95 -22.59 28.50
C GLU A 778 -25.78 -22.21 29.41
N GLU A 779 -24.95 -23.18 29.81
CA GLU A 779 -23.74 -22.94 30.58
C GLU A 779 -22.77 -22.00 29.85
N GLN A 780 -22.68 -22.11 28.53
CA GLN A 780 -21.88 -21.22 27.71
C GLN A 780 -22.38 -19.78 27.81
N SER A 781 -23.70 -19.56 27.67
CA SER A 781 -24.26 -18.21 27.76
C SER A 781 -24.02 -17.58 29.15
N GLU A 782 -24.16 -18.37 30.22
CA GLU A 782 -23.90 -17.90 31.59
C GLU A 782 -22.42 -17.61 31.83
N TRP A 783 -21.53 -18.49 31.37
CA TRP A 783 -20.09 -18.29 31.45
C TRP A 783 -19.65 -17.08 30.62
N GLU A 784 -20.15 -16.94 29.40
CA GLU A 784 -19.87 -15.76 28.58
C GLU A 784 -20.35 -14.49 29.28
N GLN A 785 -21.54 -14.47 29.89
CA GLN A 785 -22.02 -13.29 30.61
C GLN A 785 -21.12 -12.94 31.80
N THR A 786 -20.73 -13.94 32.61
CA THR A 786 -19.85 -13.72 33.76
C THR A 786 -18.44 -13.28 33.38
N GLU A 787 -17.89 -13.80 32.28
CA GLU A 787 -16.58 -13.36 31.76
C GLU A 787 -16.65 -11.96 31.14
N MET A 788 -17.76 -11.63 30.46
CA MET A 788 -17.97 -10.33 29.84
C MET A 788 -18.15 -9.19 30.86
N ASP A 789 -18.56 -9.49 32.09
CA ASP A 789 -18.72 -8.51 33.18
C ASP A 789 -17.40 -8.20 33.91
N LYS A 790 -16.32 -8.93 33.61
CA LYS A 790 -15.00 -8.64 34.19
C LYS A 790 -14.41 -7.35 33.62
N ILE A 791 -13.49 -6.75 34.39
CA ILE A 791 -12.73 -5.56 33.99
C ILE A 791 -11.70 -5.96 32.94
N LEU A 792 -11.48 -5.08 31.95
CA LEU A 792 -10.48 -5.29 30.93
C LEU A 792 -9.07 -5.34 31.51
N ASP A 793 -8.30 -6.36 31.14
CA ASP A 793 -6.88 -6.41 31.45
C ASP A 793 -6.05 -5.87 30.28
N PHE A 794 -5.52 -4.65 30.45
CA PHE A 794 -4.61 -4.03 29.49
C PHE A 794 -3.16 -4.53 29.61
N GLY A 795 -2.80 -5.34 30.61
CA GLY A 795 -1.42 -5.78 30.84
C GLY A 795 -0.81 -6.59 29.69
N SER A 796 -1.65 -7.25 28.89
CA SER A 796 -1.23 -8.00 27.70
C SER A 796 -1.33 -7.22 26.39
N CYS A 797 -1.79 -5.97 26.44
CA CYS A 797 -2.05 -5.14 25.26
C CYS A 797 -0.96 -4.08 25.08
N HIS A 798 -0.45 -3.92 23.86
CA HIS A 798 0.43 -2.81 23.54
C HIS A 798 -0.39 -1.54 23.38
N ILE A 799 -0.20 -0.59 24.30
CA ILE A 799 -0.80 0.74 24.20
C ILE A 799 0.20 1.61 23.44
N ASP A 800 -0.22 2.08 22.26
CA ASP A 800 0.58 3.05 21.51
C ASP A 800 0.45 4.40 22.20
N PRO A 801 1.54 5.01 22.71
CA PRO A 801 1.47 6.37 23.20
C PRO A 801 1.03 7.27 22.04
N ALA A 802 0.05 8.15 22.26
CA ALA A 802 -0.39 9.08 21.23
C ALA A 802 0.82 9.93 20.81
N PRO A 803 1.41 9.72 19.61
CA PRO A 803 2.75 10.23 19.33
C PRO A 803 2.75 11.76 19.16
N PHE A 804 1.57 12.36 18.99
CA PHE A 804 1.38 13.79 18.81
C PHE A 804 0.01 14.20 19.33
N GLN A 805 -0.03 15.37 19.94
CA GLN A 805 -1.23 16.03 20.43
C GLN A 805 -1.30 17.42 19.82
N LEU A 806 -2.47 17.82 19.36
CA LEU A 806 -2.72 19.17 18.86
C LEU A 806 -3.36 20.03 19.95
N VAL A 807 -2.94 21.29 19.97
CA VAL A 807 -3.57 22.34 20.80
C VAL A 807 -4.71 22.97 20.00
N GLU A 808 -5.82 23.29 20.65
CA GLU A 808 -7.03 23.87 20.03
C GLU A 808 -6.76 25.16 19.23
N ARG A 809 -5.82 25.99 19.71
CA ARG A 809 -5.40 27.26 19.10
C ARG A 809 -4.30 27.10 18.04
N THR A 810 -4.02 25.89 17.58
CA THR A 810 -3.07 25.68 16.49
C THR A 810 -3.69 26.17 15.18
N SER A 811 -2.96 26.96 14.39
CA SER A 811 -3.47 27.46 13.11
C SER A 811 -3.52 26.35 12.05
N LEU A 812 -4.42 26.49 11.08
CA LEU A 812 -4.59 25.56 9.95
C LEU A 812 -3.26 25.27 9.23
N LEU A 813 -2.44 26.29 9.01
CA LEU A 813 -1.12 26.14 8.36
C LEU A 813 -0.18 25.24 9.15
N LYS A 814 -0.10 25.42 10.47
CA LYS A 814 0.74 24.59 11.34
C LYS A 814 0.23 23.15 11.37
N VAL A 815 -1.09 22.95 11.42
CA VAL A 815 -1.67 21.60 11.36
C VAL A 815 -1.41 20.93 10.02
N HIS A 816 -1.57 21.65 8.92
CA HIS A 816 -1.20 21.16 7.60
C HIS A 816 0.26 20.73 7.56
N SER A 817 1.20 21.58 8.01
CA SER A 817 2.62 21.24 8.07
C SER A 817 2.89 20.00 8.93
N VAL A 818 2.24 19.86 10.09
CA VAL A 818 2.40 18.68 10.96
C VAL A 818 1.90 17.41 10.27
N PHE A 819 0.70 17.44 9.66
CA PHE A 819 0.16 16.29 8.93
C PHE A 819 1.05 15.91 7.76
N SER A 820 1.55 16.88 7.00
CA SER A 820 2.43 16.65 5.86
C SER A 820 3.83 16.16 6.26
N LEU A 821 4.41 16.68 7.36
CA LEU A 821 5.76 16.32 7.82
C LEU A 821 5.79 14.96 8.51
N VAL A 822 4.82 14.70 9.38
CA VAL A 822 4.76 13.47 10.19
C VAL A 822 4.07 12.34 9.40
N GLY A 823 3.30 12.65 8.36
CA GLY A 823 2.60 11.66 7.54
C GLY A 823 1.47 10.95 8.28
N VAL A 824 0.78 11.69 9.15
CA VAL A 824 -0.25 11.14 10.03
C VAL A 824 -1.65 11.28 9.46
N ASN A 825 -2.49 10.27 9.68
CA ASN A 825 -3.85 10.22 9.14
C ASN A 825 -4.90 10.93 10.02
N HIS A 826 -4.64 11.02 11.32
CA HIS A 826 -5.53 11.61 12.32
C HIS A 826 -4.72 12.12 13.51
N ALA A 827 -5.17 13.17 14.18
CA ALA A 827 -4.54 13.76 15.36
C ALA A 827 -5.55 13.92 16.48
N TYR A 828 -5.13 13.64 17.72
CA TYR A 828 -5.92 13.94 18.91
C TYR A 828 -5.69 15.39 19.33
N VAL A 829 -6.78 16.12 19.55
CA VAL A 829 -6.78 17.48 20.07
C VAL A 829 -6.99 17.41 21.57
N THR A 830 -6.06 17.99 22.32
CA THR A 830 -6.12 17.98 23.79
C THR A 830 -6.02 19.37 24.38
N ALA A 831 -6.71 19.58 25.49
CA ALA A 831 -6.60 20.76 26.34
C ALA A 831 -6.15 20.31 27.73
N ILE A 832 -4.92 20.67 28.12
CA ILE A 832 -4.34 20.27 29.43
C ILE A 832 -4.36 18.73 29.60
N GLY A 833 -4.06 18.00 28.52
CA GLY A 833 -4.07 16.53 28.47
C GLY A 833 -5.47 15.90 28.35
N ARG A 834 -6.56 16.66 28.47
CA ARG A 834 -7.92 16.18 28.26
C ARG A 834 -8.24 16.10 26.77
N LEU A 835 -8.77 14.97 26.32
CA LEU A 835 -9.23 14.75 24.95
C LEU A 835 -10.47 15.60 24.67
N VAL A 836 -10.36 16.54 23.72
CA VAL A 836 -11.46 17.43 23.32
C VAL A 836 -11.99 17.10 21.95
N GLY A 837 -11.12 16.66 21.05
CA GLY A 837 -11.51 16.39 19.68
C GLY A 837 -10.51 15.53 18.91
N VAL A 838 -10.89 15.17 17.69
CA VAL A 838 -10.03 14.52 16.71
C VAL A 838 -10.07 15.31 15.41
N VAL A 839 -8.92 15.45 14.77
CA VAL A 839 -8.78 15.98 13.42
C VAL A 839 -8.32 14.84 12.52
N GLY A 840 -9.07 14.52 11.48
CA GLY A 840 -8.63 13.61 10.42
C GLY A 840 -8.19 14.36 9.17
N LEU A 841 -7.57 13.63 8.23
CA LEU A 841 -7.23 14.14 6.90
C LEU A 841 -8.44 14.72 6.15
N LYS A 842 -9.62 14.13 6.33
CA LYS A 842 -10.85 14.56 5.66
C LYS A 842 -11.29 15.94 6.13
N GLU A 843 -11.28 16.15 7.44
CA GLU A 843 -11.66 17.41 8.07
C GLU A 843 -10.64 18.49 7.75
N LEU A 844 -9.35 18.16 7.82
CA LEU A 844 -8.27 19.06 7.44
C LEU A 844 -8.39 19.50 5.98
N ARG A 845 -8.61 18.55 5.06
CA ARG A 845 -8.81 18.85 3.63
C ARG A 845 -10.00 19.80 3.42
N LYS A 846 -11.14 19.51 4.04
CA LYS A 846 -12.33 20.35 3.94
C LYS A 846 -12.05 21.77 4.46
N ALA A 847 -11.38 21.89 5.60
CA ALA A 847 -11.01 23.21 6.14
C ALA A 847 -10.11 24.01 5.18
N ILE A 848 -9.20 23.35 4.47
CA ILE A 848 -8.36 24.00 3.45
C ILE A 848 -9.18 24.40 2.22
N GLU A 849 -10.09 23.54 1.73
CA GLU A 849 -10.97 23.86 0.61
C GLU A 849 -11.93 25.03 0.92
N ASP A 850 -12.50 25.05 2.12
CA ASP A 850 -13.35 26.14 2.61
C ASP A 850 -12.55 27.45 2.70
N THR A 851 -11.32 27.39 3.23
CA THR A 851 -10.42 28.55 3.32
C THR A 851 -9.99 29.06 1.95
N ASN A 852 -9.64 28.17 1.02
CA ASN A 852 -9.23 28.53 -0.34
C ASN A 852 -10.38 29.08 -1.19
N SER A 853 -11.61 28.63 -0.95
CA SER A 853 -12.81 29.13 -1.63
C SER A 853 -13.34 30.46 -1.07
N GLY A 854 -12.75 30.96 0.03
CA GLY A 854 -13.23 32.15 0.73
C GLY A 854 -14.55 31.92 1.48
N THR A 855 -15.01 30.68 1.57
CA THR A 855 -16.21 30.31 2.33
C THR A 855 -15.83 30.31 3.80
N LYS A 856 -16.34 31.28 4.59
CA LYS A 856 -16.16 31.24 6.05
C LYS A 856 -16.67 29.90 6.56
N LEU A 857 -15.83 29.15 7.27
CA LEU A 857 -16.25 27.94 7.98
C LEU A 857 -17.44 28.31 8.85
N GLY A 858 -18.64 27.92 8.39
CA GLY A 858 -19.85 28.17 9.15
C GLY A 858 -19.71 27.43 10.46
N HIS A 859 -19.76 28.15 11.58
CA HIS A 859 -19.92 27.55 12.90
C HIS A 859 -20.98 26.45 12.79
N HIS A 860 -20.54 25.19 12.87
CA HIS A 860 -21.46 24.06 12.92
C HIS A 860 -22.43 24.35 14.07
N LYS A 861 -23.69 24.58 13.72
CA LYS A 861 -24.80 24.86 14.64
C LYS A 861 -24.80 23.85 15.80
N THR A 862 -24.13 24.22 16.87
CA THR A 862 -24.22 23.62 18.21
C THR A 862 -24.43 24.73 19.25
N SER A 863 -24.95 25.88 18.81
CA SER A 863 -25.43 26.96 19.68
C SER A 863 -26.79 26.66 20.33
N GLY A 864 -27.35 25.45 20.15
CA GLY A 864 -28.58 25.03 20.82
C GLY A 864 -28.41 24.59 22.28
N PHE A 865 -27.19 24.35 22.76
CA PHE A 865 -26.95 23.87 24.13
C PHE A 865 -26.13 24.81 25.00
N ARG A 866 -25.36 25.74 24.40
CA ARG A 866 -24.55 26.72 25.16
C ARG A 866 -25.29 28.02 25.50
N SER A 867 -26.38 28.38 24.81
CA SER A 867 -27.20 29.54 25.22
C SER A 867 -28.03 29.23 26.46
N ALA A 868 -28.72 28.08 26.48
CA ALA A 868 -29.62 27.71 27.58
C ALA A 868 -28.88 27.44 28.92
N ALA A 869 -27.65 26.92 28.87
CA ALA A 869 -26.85 26.67 30.07
C ALA A 869 -26.13 27.93 30.60
N MET A 870 -25.88 28.93 29.74
CA MET A 870 -25.25 30.19 30.15
C MET A 870 -26.29 31.22 30.60
N GLU A 871 -27.51 31.20 30.04
CA GLU A 871 -28.66 31.96 30.57
C GLU A 871 -29.15 31.41 31.92
N SER A 872 -29.07 30.10 32.17
CA SER A 872 -29.42 29.56 33.49
C SER A 872 -28.37 29.84 34.58
N LEU A 873 -27.08 29.93 34.21
CA LEU A 873 -25.99 30.29 35.13
C LEU A 873 -25.87 31.80 35.39
N LEU A 874 -26.33 32.65 34.47
CA LEU A 874 -26.39 34.10 34.67
C LEU A 874 -27.66 34.52 35.43
N SER A 875 -28.78 33.81 35.25
CA SER A 875 -30.01 34.01 36.05
C SER A 875 -29.80 33.69 37.54
N ASN A 876 -29.05 32.63 37.87
CA ASN A 876 -28.77 32.25 39.27
C ASN A 876 -27.69 33.10 39.96
N ARG A 877 -27.02 34.02 39.26
CA ARG A 877 -26.03 34.94 39.87
C ARG A 877 -26.60 36.32 40.17
N GLN A 878 -27.83 36.61 39.75
CA GLN A 878 -28.49 37.90 39.98
C GLN A 878 -29.49 37.87 41.16
N MET A 879 -29.64 36.75 41.87
CA MET A 879 -30.49 36.65 43.07
C MET A 879 -29.71 36.65 44.41
N ASP A 880 -28.38 36.55 44.39
CA ASP A 880 -27.56 36.45 45.63
C ASP A 880 -26.91 37.78 46.07
N ASP A 881 -27.11 38.88 45.34
CA ASP A 881 -26.50 40.20 45.64
C ASP A 881 -27.48 41.20 46.34
N ASP A 882 -28.70 40.78 46.72
CA ASP A 882 -29.74 41.68 47.26
C ASP A 882 -30.17 41.40 48.72
N PHE A 883 -29.31 40.78 49.55
CA PHE A 883 -29.49 40.77 51.01
C PHE A 883 -28.16 40.97 51.75
N GLY A 884 -27.89 42.25 52.03
CA GLY A 884 -26.71 42.71 52.75
C GLY A 884 -26.83 44.15 53.29
N VAL A 885 -28.01 44.53 53.80
CA VAL A 885 -28.24 45.45 54.94
C VAL A 885 -29.46 44.94 55.71
#